data_AF-A0AAE4BZA2-F1
#
_entry.id   AF-A0AAE4BZA2-F1
#
_cell.length_a   1.000
_cell.length_b   1.000
_cell.length_c   1.000
_cell.angle_alpha   90.00
_cell.angle_beta   90.00
_cell.angle_gamma   90.00
#
_symmetry.space_group_name_H-M   'P 1'
#
loop_
_entity.id
_entity.type
_entity.pdbx_description
1 polymer ?
#
loop_
_entity_poly.entity_id
_entity_poly.type
_entity_poly.pdbx_seq_one_letter_code
_entity_poly.pdbx_strand_id
1 'polypeptide(L)'
;MKTVLNQRRIFPALLASLLVLGCGGSDSRGNGGISIPGQLPGQIPGAGPENPPEPPAAPVFRASGLVYGTPAATSDDKGNDTISIPVLTQSGARSLSVAVPTAKTAALLASLAPGSLVDWIPGSDAGTVAVPDGATPVFNVILAKGKSTAAQFNLKKYGAAVSRNDNAPGPMVAAGWVYDKTGATITVGDGQNLTADQAGRPYAQPIRRYEETYAVSPDVKVFNVNTADYAKSAVSDFASIPVTASYDYGTTSRQSAYLLFDNNYLAADTAKVVAIWYFTPPSTTDGKPVWDVPTLSTMLDDKGSDPVSGQPYSKINATSPSSAPYSRSTEPFEMVKNTMYYVGDNEVASYLLKADMGTPNDPSDDKVIKVDAGWPNSGYQYWKNMELVGVDPRSVTDIWLTHGHSDHYGTVVEQLRMMDNAGKPIALWASKEDAVGVTSDLQGNAWNITGALPASETVIRERISHSYEYDKWYDYGNVKIMVIWSPGHTPGSTNMLFKVKNPGDGKFYTFGYHGGYGFNGLNSPTAANGWLRLSFQHGFSYLQNTLDVDFVAPQHTNQFPIVEVYQALKAYNRDPANAGAPLTMLDAMRSKVFDSPAVGGVNITGEFSNQLEKRRSVASYAASDAANATYKSIETSGPFKPGREAGLTSVSARILDDGKIIQGFVGPQNKNPKLPLLANGITTSTDQYVNDPGGYYVQVAIDVQDTVYKGYIPEGFTQFSPGLGTTITYKGGPVESVHADKGSFHPPEYLRTQRLGSLADAQAVLATIAKGQTKTISLTRASEIVVPAVVTQTFQ
;
A
#
# COMPACT_ATOMS: atom_id res chain seq x y z
N MET A 1 6.35 -55.12 22.58
CA MET A 1 6.96 -56.11 21.65
C MET A 1 7.53 -55.33 20.48
N LYS A 2 8.84 -55.02 20.51
CA LYS A 2 9.91 -55.60 19.65
C LYS A 2 9.72 -55.33 18.14
N THR A 3 10.30 -54.22 17.64
CA THR A 3 11.51 -54.10 16.76
C THR A 3 11.16 -54.27 15.27
N VAL A 4 11.65 -53.45 14.32
CA VAL A 4 12.94 -53.65 13.61
C VAL A 4 13.28 -52.46 12.66
N LEU A 5 14.53 -51.99 12.78
CA LEU A 5 15.54 -51.46 11.83
C LEU A 5 15.27 -50.44 10.69
N ASN A 6 15.92 -49.28 10.85
CA ASN A 6 16.94 -48.62 10.00
C ASN A 6 17.38 -49.29 8.67
N GLN A 7 17.49 -48.50 7.58
CA GLN A 7 18.76 -48.26 6.86
C GLN A 7 18.69 -47.12 5.81
N ARG A 8 19.77 -46.33 5.76
CA ARG A 8 20.14 -45.28 4.79
C ARG A 8 20.73 -45.87 3.49
N ARG A 9 20.74 -45.10 2.39
CA ARG A 9 21.76 -45.00 1.31
C ARG A 9 21.33 -43.86 0.35
N ILE A 10 22.02 -42.72 0.21
CA ILE A 10 23.29 -42.41 -0.50
C ILE A 10 23.20 -42.54 -2.03
N PHE A 11 23.37 -41.39 -2.69
CA PHE A 11 23.60 -41.09 -4.13
C PHE A 11 24.82 -41.81 -4.73
N PRO A 12 24.94 -41.93 -6.07
CA PRO A 12 25.75 -40.94 -6.82
C PRO A 12 25.28 -40.62 -8.25
N ALA A 13 25.77 -39.48 -8.74
CA ALA A 13 25.75 -39.02 -10.13
C ALA A 13 26.85 -39.70 -10.97
N LEU A 14 26.70 -39.75 -12.31
CA LEU A 14 27.80 -39.53 -13.27
C LEU A 14 27.31 -39.30 -14.72
N LEU A 15 27.99 -38.38 -15.40
CA LEU A 15 28.01 -38.07 -16.84
C LEU A 15 28.55 -39.23 -17.70
N ALA A 16 28.18 -39.28 -18.99
CA ALA A 16 29.10 -39.34 -20.15
C ALA A 16 28.36 -39.36 -21.50
N SER A 17 29.08 -38.96 -22.56
CA SER A 17 28.59 -38.52 -23.86
C SER A 17 28.92 -39.51 -25.02
N LEU A 18 28.28 -39.26 -26.18
CA LEU A 18 28.77 -39.42 -27.58
C LEU A 18 28.72 -40.78 -28.35
N LEU A 19 28.21 -40.64 -29.59
CA LEU A 19 28.50 -41.29 -30.90
C LEU A 19 27.84 -42.61 -31.40
N VAL A 20 26.93 -42.44 -32.39
CA VAL A 20 27.00 -42.80 -33.85
C VAL A 20 26.87 -44.27 -34.36
N LEU A 21 26.17 -44.37 -35.52
CA LEU A 21 25.95 -45.46 -36.51
C LEU A 21 24.92 -46.53 -36.12
N GLY A 22 23.99 -47.01 -36.95
CA GLY A 22 23.74 -46.96 -38.40
C GLY A 22 22.91 -48.22 -38.80
N CYS A 23 22.30 -48.21 -40.00
CA CYS A 23 21.48 -49.27 -40.66
C CYS A 23 19.97 -49.25 -40.32
N GLY A 24 19.01 -49.33 -41.24
CA GLY A 24 19.00 -49.49 -42.70
C GLY A 24 17.67 -50.15 -43.15
N GLY A 25 17.10 -49.68 -44.27
CA GLY A 25 16.05 -50.35 -45.08
C GLY A 25 14.60 -50.14 -44.60
N SER A 26 13.58 -49.98 -45.44
CA SER A 26 13.44 -50.13 -46.90
C SER A 26 12.02 -49.67 -47.31
N ASP A 27 11.92 -49.07 -48.50
CA ASP A 27 10.86 -49.21 -49.52
C ASP A 27 9.38 -48.91 -49.17
N SER A 28 8.49 -48.50 -50.07
CA SER A 28 8.48 -47.84 -51.38
C SER A 28 6.99 -47.77 -51.81
N ARG A 29 6.67 -46.89 -52.77
CA ARG A 29 5.42 -46.81 -53.58
C ARG A 29 4.22 -46.13 -52.89
N GLY A 30 3.41 -45.31 -53.56
CA GLY A 30 3.31 -45.02 -54.98
C GLY A 30 2.36 -43.83 -55.22
N ASN A 31 2.57 -43.24 -56.38
CA ASN A 31 2.00 -42.00 -56.91
C ASN A 31 0.53 -42.17 -57.36
N GLY A 32 -0.26 -41.10 -57.32
CA GLY A 32 -1.61 -41.07 -57.91
C GLY A 32 -2.34 -39.75 -57.66
N GLY A 33 -2.14 -38.76 -58.55
CA GLY A 33 -2.90 -37.51 -58.56
C GLY A 33 -4.23 -37.61 -59.32
N ILE A 34 -5.08 -36.58 -59.20
CA ILE A 34 -6.10 -36.11 -60.16
C ILE A 34 -6.62 -34.70 -59.76
N SER A 35 -6.36 -33.74 -60.67
CA SER A 35 -7.02 -32.47 -61.12
C SER A 35 -7.85 -31.47 -60.24
N ILE A 36 -7.31 -30.24 -60.12
CA ILE A 36 -7.76 -28.82 -60.43
C ILE A 36 -9.29 -28.48 -60.59
N PRO A 37 -9.81 -27.22 -60.40
CA PRO A 37 -9.14 -25.89 -60.47
C PRO A 37 -9.62 -24.71 -59.56
N GLY A 38 -8.80 -23.64 -59.49
CA GLY A 38 -9.21 -22.33 -58.95
C GLY A 38 -8.11 -21.25 -59.02
N GLN A 39 -8.30 -20.27 -59.89
CA GLN A 39 -7.40 -19.19 -60.31
C GLN A 39 -7.16 -18.11 -59.24
N LEU A 40 -5.91 -17.62 -59.13
CA LEU A 40 -5.55 -16.30 -58.57
C LEU A 40 -4.43 -15.69 -59.41
N PRO A 41 -4.48 -14.38 -59.77
CA PRO A 41 -3.31 -13.67 -60.27
C PRO A 41 -2.78 -12.66 -59.24
N GLY A 42 -1.46 -12.66 -59.06
CA GLY A 42 -0.73 -11.65 -58.28
C GLY A 42 0.70 -12.10 -57.97
N GLN A 43 1.62 -11.89 -58.92
CA GLN A 43 3.05 -12.20 -58.77
C GLN A 43 3.71 -11.36 -57.66
N ILE A 44 4.45 -12.01 -56.77
CA ILE A 44 5.45 -11.41 -55.88
C ILE A 44 6.84 -11.77 -56.46
N PRO A 45 7.80 -10.83 -56.59
CA PRO A 45 9.14 -11.14 -57.07
C PRO A 45 9.97 -11.90 -56.02
N GLY A 46 10.80 -12.82 -56.51
CA GLY A 46 11.48 -13.86 -55.74
C GLY A 46 12.39 -13.41 -54.60
N ALA A 47 12.39 -14.23 -53.54
CA ALA A 47 13.33 -14.17 -52.43
C ALA A 47 14.70 -14.72 -52.86
N GLY A 48 15.76 -13.93 -52.64
CA GLY A 48 17.13 -14.42 -52.59
C GLY A 48 17.39 -15.22 -51.29
N PRO A 49 18.53 -15.90 -51.17
CA PRO A 49 18.86 -16.70 -49.99
C PRO A 49 18.92 -15.80 -48.75
N GLU A 50 18.08 -16.08 -47.76
CA GLU A 50 18.10 -15.40 -46.46
C GLU A 50 19.45 -15.65 -45.78
N ASN A 51 20.17 -14.57 -45.50
CA ASN A 51 21.33 -14.62 -44.60
C ASN A 51 20.86 -15.05 -43.20
N PRO A 52 21.68 -15.81 -42.45
CA PRO A 52 21.35 -16.13 -41.06
C PRO A 52 21.12 -14.84 -40.26
N PRO A 53 20.17 -14.82 -39.32
CA PRO A 53 19.88 -13.62 -38.54
C PRO A 53 21.14 -13.17 -37.81
N GLU A 54 21.48 -11.91 -38.01
CA GLU A 54 22.60 -11.25 -37.35
C GLU A 54 22.44 -11.39 -35.82
N PRO A 55 23.51 -11.69 -35.06
CA PRO A 55 23.41 -11.78 -33.61
C PRO A 55 22.86 -10.45 -33.05
N PRO A 56 22.00 -10.49 -32.03
CA PRO A 56 21.42 -9.27 -31.48
C PRO A 56 22.55 -8.32 -31.04
N ALA A 57 22.49 -7.08 -31.53
CA ALA A 57 23.43 -6.04 -31.15
C ALA A 57 23.49 -5.91 -29.62
N ALA A 58 24.68 -5.62 -29.10
CA ALA A 58 24.85 -5.39 -27.66
C ALA A 58 23.88 -4.30 -27.18
N PRO A 59 23.23 -4.47 -26.01
CA PRO A 59 22.23 -3.53 -25.53
C PRO A 59 22.84 -2.14 -25.37
N VAL A 60 22.26 -1.15 -26.06
CA VAL A 60 22.69 0.24 -25.98
C VAL A 60 21.95 0.88 -24.81
N PHE A 61 22.62 1.04 -23.67
CA PHE A 61 22.02 1.68 -22.51
C PHE A 61 21.99 3.20 -22.65
N ARG A 62 21.01 3.85 -22.00
CA ARG A 62 21.11 5.28 -21.69
C ARG A 62 22.36 5.50 -20.82
N ALA A 63 23.05 6.61 -21.03
CA ALA A 63 24.11 7.03 -20.13
C ALA A 63 23.50 7.63 -18.86
N SER A 64 24.27 7.64 -17.77
CA SER A 64 23.84 8.18 -16.49
C SER A 64 24.96 8.87 -15.73
N GLY A 65 24.58 9.77 -14.83
CA GLY A 65 25.52 10.57 -14.06
C GLY A 65 24.84 11.52 -13.09
N LEU A 66 25.59 11.96 -12.08
CA LEU A 66 25.10 12.87 -11.06
C LEU A 66 25.41 14.33 -11.44
N VAL A 67 24.39 15.18 -11.46
CA VAL A 67 24.56 16.62 -11.69
C VAL A 67 25.26 17.25 -10.49
N TYR A 68 26.40 17.92 -10.70
CA TYR A 68 27.21 18.49 -9.61
C TYR A 68 27.44 20.01 -9.73
N GLY A 69 26.82 20.68 -10.69
CA GLY A 69 26.90 22.13 -10.82
C GLY A 69 25.62 22.67 -11.43
N THR A 70 25.40 23.97 -11.30
CA THR A 70 24.21 24.63 -11.85
C THR A 70 24.24 24.52 -13.38
N PRO A 71 23.25 23.86 -14.01
CA PRO A 71 23.16 23.86 -15.46
C PRO A 71 22.93 25.29 -15.97
N ALA A 72 23.58 25.65 -17.08
CA ALA A 72 23.52 27.00 -17.64
C ALA A 72 22.98 26.95 -19.07
N ALA A 73 22.06 27.86 -19.40
CA ALA A 73 21.49 28.00 -20.74
C ALA A 73 22.08 29.21 -21.46
N THR A 74 22.40 29.05 -22.74
CA THR A 74 22.76 30.14 -23.65
C THR A 74 21.83 30.10 -24.85
N SER A 75 21.11 31.20 -25.09
CA SER A 75 20.17 31.31 -26.21
C SER A 75 20.89 31.58 -27.53
N ASP A 76 20.37 31.01 -28.61
CA ASP A 76 20.73 31.37 -29.98
C ASP A 76 19.68 32.29 -30.63
N ASP A 77 20.06 32.95 -31.73
CA ASP A 77 19.17 33.84 -32.49
C ASP A 77 18.02 33.09 -33.21
N LYS A 78 17.96 31.76 -33.09
CA LYS A 78 17.01 30.87 -33.78
C LYS A 78 15.93 30.31 -32.84
N GLY A 79 15.85 30.81 -31.60
CA GLY A 79 14.82 30.42 -30.64
C GLY A 79 15.08 29.07 -29.95
N ASN A 80 16.33 28.62 -29.92
CA ASN A 80 16.77 27.49 -29.12
C ASN A 80 17.74 27.95 -28.04
N ASP A 81 17.75 27.24 -26.92
CA ASP A 81 18.77 27.39 -25.91
C ASP A 81 19.68 26.15 -25.93
N THR A 82 20.98 26.38 -25.86
CA THR A 82 21.96 25.35 -25.56
C THR A 82 22.19 25.30 -24.05
N ILE A 83 21.90 24.16 -23.43
CA ILE A 83 22.09 23.94 -22.00
C ILE A 83 23.38 23.15 -21.80
N SER A 84 24.28 23.68 -20.97
CA SER A 84 25.47 23.00 -20.47
C SER A 84 25.19 22.39 -19.11
N ILE A 85 25.39 21.07 -18.96
CA ILE A 85 25.14 20.31 -17.74
C ILE A 85 26.43 19.66 -17.23
N PRO A 86 26.98 20.10 -16.09
CA PRO A 86 28.10 19.43 -15.45
C PRO A 86 27.65 18.15 -14.71
N VAL A 87 28.18 17.00 -15.14
CA VAL A 87 27.83 15.68 -14.59
C VAL A 87 29.06 14.85 -14.20
N LEU A 88 28.90 14.01 -13.18
CA LEU A 88 29.87 13.00 -12.76
C LEU A 88 29.39 11.62 -13.24
N THR A 89 30.17 10.96 -14.10
CA THR A 89 29.75 9.72 -14.80
C THR A 89 30.71 8.56 -14.52
N GLN A 90 30.34 7.35 -14.93
CA GLN A 90 31.26 6.19 -14.95
C GLN A 90 32.50 6.37 -15.83
N SER A 91 32.56 7.44 -16.63
CA SER A 91 33.72 7.81 -17.45
C SER A 91 34.44 9.07 -16.94
N GLY A 92 34.12 9.56 -15.73
CA GLY A 92 34.67 10.78 -15.16
C GLY A 92 33.73 11.97 -15.21
N ALA A 93 34.23 13.15 -14.79
CA ALA A 93 33.51 14.41 -14.87
C ALA A 93 33.38 14.87 -16.33
N ARG A 94 32.19 15.33 -16.73
CA ARG A 94 31.87 15.79 -18.08
C ARG A 94 31.00 17.04 -18.04
N SER A 95 31.08 17.84 -19.09
CA SER A 95 30.10 18.88 -19.39
C SER A 95 29.28 18.41 -20.58
N LEU A 96 28.01 18.11 -20.37
CA LEU A 96 27.08 17.75 -21.45
C LEU A 96 26.50 19.00 -22.08
N SER A 97 26.23 18.97 -23.38
CA SER A 97 25.55 20.03 -24.11
C SER A 97 24.31 19.48 -24.79
N VAL A 98 23.18 20.19 -24.66
CA VAL A 98 21.92 19.84 -25.32
C VAL A 98 21.23 21.11 -25.84
N ALA A 99 20.83 21.09 -27.11
CA ALA A 99 20.03 22.15 -27.69
C ALA A 99 18.54 21.79 -27.55
N VAL A 100 17.75 22.70 -26.97
CA VAL A 100 16.29 22.56 -26.85
C VAL A 100 15.60 23.85 -27.24
N PRO A 101 14.33 23.81 -27.69
CA PRO A 101 13.56 25.03 -27.90
C PRO A 101 13.50 25.86 -26.61
N THR A 102 13.66 27.19 -26.70
CA THR A 102 13.69 28.09 -25.52
C THR A 102 12.47 27.92 -24.61
N ALA A 103 11.31 27.57 -25.18
CA ALA A 103 10.08 27.29 -24.43
C ALA A 103 10.18 26.08 -23.48
N LYS A 104 11.11 25.14 -23.71
CA LYS A 104 11.32 23.94 -22.88
C LYS A 104 12.46 24.09 -21.86
N THR A 105 13.26 25.15 -21.97
CA THR A 105 14.45 25.36 -21.15
C THR A 105 14.15 25.38 -19.66
N ALA A 106 13.15 26.15 -19.23
CA ALA A 106 12.83 26.30 -17.80
C ALA A 106 12.45 24.96 -17.15
N ALA A 107 11.63 24.15 -17.83
CA ALA A 107 11.21 22.83 -17.33
C ALA A 107 12.40 21.85 -17.25
N LEU A 108 13.30 21.89 -18.23
CA LEU A 108 14.49 21.04 -18.25
C LEU A 108 15.51 21.47 -17.18
N LEU A 109 15.76 22.78 -17.00
CA LEU A 109 16.62 23.26 -15.92
C LEU A 109 16.08 22.88 -14.54
N ALA A 110 14.76 22.91 -14.35
CA ALA A 110 14.12 22.52 -13.10
C ALA A 110 14.33 21.03 -12.76
N SER A 111 14.40 20.14 -13.76
CA SER A 111 14.65 18.70 -13.53
C SER A 111 16.12 18.35 -13.33
N LEU A 112 17.04 19.24 -13.68
CA LEU A 112 18.49 19.04 -13.61
C LEU A 112 19.12 19.69 -12.36
N ALA A 113 18.42 19.70 -11.24
CA ALA A 113 18.95 20.27 -10.00
C ALA A 113 20.22 19.52 -9.53
N PRO A 114 21.26 20.22 -9.04
CA PRO A 114 22.44 19.58 -8.45
C PRO A 114 22.07 18.54 -7.37
N GLY A 115 22.74 17.39 -7.41
CA GLY A 115 22.43 16.22 -6.59
C GLY A 115 21.44 15.25 -7.21
N SER A 116 20.91 15.54 -8.39
CA SER A 116 20.08 14.59 -9.14
C SER A 116 20.97 13.60 -9.90
N LEU A 117 20.74 12.31 -9.69
CA LEU A 117 21.24 11.24 -10.55
C LEU A 117 20.27 11.12 -11.72
N VAL A 118 20.76 11.41 -12.93
CA VAL A 118 19.95 11.46 -14.14
C VAL A 118 20.46 10.50 -15.20
N ASP A 119 19.58 10.14 -16.14
CA ASP A 119 19.95 9.46 -17.38
C ASP A 119 19.59 10.25 -18.64
N TRP A 120 20.28 9.94 -19.74
CA TRP A 120 20.06 10.54 -21.05
C TRP A 120 20.47 9.59 -22.18
N ILE A 121 19.99 9.87 -23.40
CA ILE A 121 20.48 9.20 -24.61
C ILE A 121 21.74 9.95 -25.08
N PRO A 122 22.90 9.29 -25.19
CA PRO A 122 24.12 9.92 -25.72
C PRO A 122 23.91 10.46 -27.14
N GLY A 123 24.46 11.64 -27.42
CA GLY A 123 24.53 12.20 -28.77
C GLY A 123 25.63 11.57 -29.62
N SER A 124 25.86 12.13 -30.81
CA SER A 124 26.93 11.72 -31.72
C SER A 124 28.33 11.88 -31.12
N ASP A 125 28.47 12.83 -30.18
CA ASP A 125 29.72 13.14 -29.51
C ASP A 125 29.61 12.84 -28.01
N ALA A 126 30.73 12.47 -27.40
CA ALA A 126 30.79 12.06 -25.98
C ALA A 126 30.30 13.12 -24.97
N GLY A 127 30.18 14.38 -25.39
CA GLY A 127 29.69 15.50 -24.59
C GLY A 127 28.33 16.05 -25.04
N THR A 128 27.62 15.39 -25.95
CA THR A 128 26.31 15.84 -26.43
C THR A 128 25.20 14.89 -26.00
N VAL A 129 23.98 15.41 -25.92
CA VAL A 129 22.77 14.66 -25.58
C VAL A 129 21.87 14.60 -26.79
N ALA A 130 21.41 13.42 -27.15
CA ALA A 130 20.40 13.28 -28.19
C ALA A 130 19.03 13.77 -27.67
N VAL A 131 18.33 14.51 -28.51
CA VAL A 131 16.94 14.94 -28.27
C VAL A 131 16.07 14.26 -29.32
N PRO A 132 15.46 13.10 -29.01
CA PRO A 132 14.60 12.42 -29.96
C PRO A 132 13.36 13.25 -30.27
N ASP A 133 12.88 13.19 -31.51
CA ASP A 133 11.67 13.90 -31.94
C ASP A 133 10.47 13.50 -31.07
N GLY A 134 9.83 14.50 -30.46
CA GLY A 134 8.65 14.30 -29.60
C GLY A 134 8.94 13.68 -28.22
N ALA A 135 10.16 13.26 -27.90
CA ALA A 135 10.48 12.64 -26.61
C ALA A 135 10.64 13.68 -25.49
N THR A 136 9.71 13.65 -24.53
CA THR A 136 9.89 14.27 -23.22
C THR A 136 9.67 13.21 -22.13
N PRO A 137 10.54 13.15 -21.11
CA PRO A 137 11.62 14.10 -20.82
C PRO A 137 12.96 13.72 -21.50
N VAL A 138 13.80 14.73 -21.79
CA VAL A 138 15.17 14.55 -22.34
C VAL A 138 16.08 13.82 -21.34
N PHE A 139 15.94 14.19 -20.07
CA PHE A 139 16.59 13.53 -18.94
C PHE A 139 15.53 12.92 -18.01
N ASN A 140 15.79 11.73 -17.49
CA ASN A 140 15.00 11.18 -16.39
C ASN A 140 15.76 11.33 -15.08
N VAL A 141 15.06 11.76 -14.02
CA VAL A 141 15.61 11.73 -12.66
C VAL A 141 15.41 10.34 -12.08
N ILE A 142 16.51 9.67 -11.77
CA ILE A 142 16.53 8.34 -11.15
C ILE A 142 16.44 8.48 -9.63
N LEU A 143 17.34 9.28 -9.04
CA LEU A 143 17.41 9.60 -7.61
C LEU A 143 17.71 11.10 -7.45
N ALA A 144 17.29 11.71 -6.35
CA ALA A 144 17.41 13.14 -6.12
C ALA A 144 17.88 13.45 -4.69
N LYS A 145 19.17 13.81 -4.55
CA LYS A 145 19.77 14.18 -3.26
C LYS A 145 19.45 15.63 -2.87
N GLY A 146 19.55 16.56 -3.82
CA GLY A 146 19.34 18.00 -3.58
C GLY A 146 20.11 18.49 -2.35
N LYS A 147 19.46 19.26 -1.47
CA LYS A 147 20.05 19.69 -0.18
C LYS A 147 19.59 18.82 1.00
N SER A 148 18.90 17.69 0.74
CA SER A 148 18.36 16.84 1.81
C SER A 148 19.50 16.25 2.62
N THR A 149 19.36 16.24 3.95
CA THR A 149 20.29 15.53 4.84
C THR A 149 19.94 14.06 5.00
N ALA A 150 18.75 13.61 4.58
CA ALA A 150 18.34 12.21 4.65
C ALA A 150 19.01 11.37 3.54
N ALA A 151 19.25 10.08 3.82
CA ALA A 151 19.62 9.14 2.77
C ALA A 151 18.40 8.71 1.94
N GLN A 152 18.65 8.39 0.68
CA GLN A 152 17.70 7.66 -0.17
C GLN A 152 18.13 6.20 -0.21
N PHE A 153 17.16 5.30 -0.28
CA PHE A 153 17.39 3.86 -0.30
C PHE A 153 16.86 3.27 -1.59
N ASN A 154 17.63 2.36 -2.17
CA ASN A 154 17.26 1.60 -3.35
C ASN A 154 18.04 0.30 -3.37
N LEU A 155 17.41 -0.78 -3.79
CA LEU A 155 18.05 -2.10 -3.90
C LEU A 155 18.55 -2.32 -5.32
N LYS A 156 19.53 -3.21 -5.49
CA LYS A 156 20.11 -3.47 -6.81
C LYS A 156 19.06 -3.92 -7.82
N LYS A 157 18.29 -4.97 -7.49
CA LYS A 157 17.44 -5.65 -8.47
C LYS A 157 16.12 -4.94 -8.74
N TYR A 158 15.61 -4.12 -7.82
CA TYR A 158 14.24 -3.57 -7.86
C TYR A 158 14.20 -2.09 -7.48
N GLY A 159 13.19 -1.37 -7.97
CA GLY A 159 13.00 0.05 -7.72
C GLY A 159 13.58 0.94 -8.82
N ALA A 160 14.15 2.08 -8.42
CA ALA A 160 14.72 3.06 -9.34
C ALA A 160 15.92 2.47 -10.12
N ALA A 161 15.98 2.73 -11.42
CA ALA A 161 17.05 2.28 -12.30
C ALA A 161 17.22 3.26 -13.45
N VAL A 162 18.31 3.12 -14.21
CA VAL A 162 18.45 3.82 -15.48
C VAL A 162 17.29 3.42 -16.40
N SER A 163 16.68 4.42 -17.01
CA SER A 163 15.50 4.22 -17.86
C SER A 163 15.84 3.36 -19.08
N ARG A 164 14.85 2.61 -19.54
CA ARG A 164 14.94 1.79 -20.74
C ARG A 164 15.39 2.61 -21.96
N ASN A 165 16.22 1.99 -22.79
CA ASN A 165 16.54 2.48 -24.14
C ASN A 165 16.12 1.42 -25.15
N ASP A 166 15.31 1.79 -26.13
CA ASP A 166 14.73 0.86 -27.10
C ASP A 166 14.15 -0.39 -26.44
N ASN A 167 14.73 -1.57 -26.69
CA ASN A 167 14.27 -2.86 -26.16
C ASN A 167 15.08 -3.38 -24.95
N ALA A 168 15.99 -2.58 -24.41
CA ALA A 168 16.85 -2.98 -23.30
C ALA A 168 16.53 -2.22 -22.01
N PRO A 169 16.20 -2.92 -20.90
CA PRO A 169 16.16 -2.30 -19.58
C PRO A 169 17.52 -1.67 -19.26
N GLY A 170 17.51 -0.48 -18.65
CA GLY A 170 18.73 0.22 -18.31
C GLY A 170 19.46 -0.40 -17.10
N PRO A 171 20.73 -0.01 -16.87
CA PRO A 171 21.51 -0.45 -15.73
C PRO A 171 20.84 -0.20 -14.38
N MET A 172 21.11 -1.10 -13.44
CA MET A 172 20.60 -1.01 -12.08
C MET A 172 21.26 0.12 -11.29
N VAL A 173 20.59 0.56 -10.24
CA VAL A 173 21.10 1.52 -9.25
C VAL A 173 20.86 0.95 -7.84
N ALA A 174 21.73 1.23 -6.89
CA ALA A 174 21.48 1.00 -5.47
C ALA A 174 21.83 2.24 -4.66
N ALA A 175 21.21 2.40 -3.49
CA ALA A 175 21.46 3.53 -2.60
C ALA A 175 21.21 3.13 -1.14
N GLY A 176 22.00 3.67 -0.23
CA GLY A 176 21.83 3.45 1.21
C GLY A 176 23.02 3.89 2.04
N TRP A 177 23.02 3.49 3.31
CA TRP A 177 24.16 3.68 4.22
C TRP A 177 25.28 2.71 3.89
N VAL A 178 26.53 3.15 3.97
CA VAL A 178 27.71 2.32 3.71
C VAL A 178 28.18 1.65 5.02
N TYR A 179 27.92 0.35 5.14
CA TYR A 179 28.22 -0.43 6.35
C TYR A 179 29.56 -1.14 6.32
N ASP A 180 30.02 -1.53 5.14
CA ASP A 180 31.28 -2.25 4.98
C ASP A 180 31.83 -2.08 3.56
N LYS A 181 33.14 -2.27 3.39
CA LYS A 181 33.79 -2.41 2.09
C LYS A 181 35.07 -3.23 2.20
N THR A 182 35.31 -4.07 1.19
CA THR A 182 36.57 -4.81 1.02
C THR A 182 37.32 -4.28 -0.20
N GLY A 183 38.45 -4.87 -0.62
CA GLY A 183 39.10 -4.48 -1.88
C GLY A 183 38.25 -4.68 -3.14
N ALA A 184 37.16 -5.47 -3.08
CA ALA A 184 36.36 -5.83 -4.24
C ALA A 184 34.83 -5.79 -4.00
N THR A 185 34.38 -5.38 -2.82
CA THR A 185 32.94 -5.33 -2.48
C THR A 185 32.58 -4.10 -1.67
N ILE A 186 31.32 -3.69 -1.75
CA ILE A 186 30.70 -2.64 -0.92
C ILE A 186 29.36 -3.13 -0.39
N THR A 187 29.06 -2.86 0.88
CA THR A 187 27.80 -3.23 1.55
C THR A 187 27.00 -1.98 1.85
N VAL A 188 25.76 -1.93 1.36
CA VAL A 188 24.83 -0.82 1.64
C VAL A 188 23.47 -1.31 2.11
N GLY A 189 22.81 -0.52 2.96
CA GLY A 189 21.48 -0.85 3.47
C GLY A 189 20.81 0.26 4.26
N ASP A 190 19.64 -0.04 4.82
CA ASP A 190 18.84 0.88 5.64
C ASP A 190 19.27 0.94 7.11
N GLY A 191 20.02 -0.07 7.56
CA GLY A 191 20.52 -0.20 8.92
C GLY A 191 19.66 -1.00 9.88
N GLN A 192 18.55 -1.58 9.41
CA GLN A 192 17.74 -2.43 10.26
C GLN A 192 18.50 -3.72 10.60
N ASN A 193 18.74 -3.93 11.89
CA ASN A 193 19.50 -5.06 12.41
C ASN A 193 18.76 -5.71 13.58
N LEU A 194 18.13 -6.86 13.35
CA LEU A 194 17.37 -7.58 14.38
C LEU A 194 18.19 -8.69 15.01
N THR A 195 18.31 -8.67 16.33
CA THR A 195 19.12 -9.63 17.09
C THR A 195 18.30 -10.66 17.86
N ALA A 196 17.00 -10.40 18.07
CA ALA A 196 16.07 -11.30 18.75
C ALA A 196 14.65 -11.14 18.19
N ASP A 197 13.76 -12.10 18.45
CA ASP A 197 12.32 -11.92 18.18
C ASP A 197 11.61 -11.16 19.29
N GLN A 198 10.29 -10.98 19.13
CA GLN A 198 9.48 -10.18 20.05
C GLN A 198 9.43 -10.75 21.47
N ALA A 199 9.69 -12.05 21.67
CA ALA A 199 9.80 -12.66 22.99
C ALA A 199 11.21 -12.56 23.60
N GLY A 200 12.14 -11.87 22.93
CA GLY A 200 13.52 -11.69 23.38
C GLY A 200 14.44 -12.88 23.10
N ARG A 201 13.99 -13.89 22.34
CA ARG A 201 14.84 -15.04 22.00
C ARG A 201 15.80 -14.67 20.86
N PRO A 202 17.13 -14.78 21.07
CA PRO A 202 18.11 -14.34 20.09
C PRO A 202 18.01 -15.12 18.77
N TYR A 203 18.32 -14.47 17.66
CA TYR A 203 18.58 -15.13 16.39
C TYR A 203 19.99 -15.73 16.39
N ALA A 204 20.18 -16.82 15.63
CA ALA A 204 21.51 -17.43 15.49
C ALA A 204 22.53 -16.46 14.86
N GLN A 205 22.06 -15.60 13.95
CA GLN A 205 22.77 -14.47 13.39
C GLN A 205 21.83 -13.27 13.31
N PRO A 206 22.32 -12.03 13.47
CA PRO A 206 21.49 -10.86 13.27
C PRO A 206 20.87 -10.83 11.86
N ILE A 207 19.61 -10.43 11.77
CA ILE A 207 18.89 -10.30 10.51
C ILE A 207 19.05 -8.87 10.01
N ARG A 208 19.67 -8.71 8.83
CA ARG A 208 19.83 -7.44 8.12
C ARG A 208 19.01 -7.48 6.84
N ARG A 209 17.74 -7.07 6.96
CA ARG A 209 16.70 -7.38 5.96
C ARG A 209 16.87 -6.61 4.65
N TYR A 210 17.25 -5.33 4.75
CA TYR A 210 17.39 -4.42 3.61
C TYR A 210 18.85 -3.99 3.43
N GLU A 211 19.77 -4.95 3.55
CA GLU A 211 21.20 -4.76 3.33
C GLU A 211 21.68 -5.73 2.24
N GLU A 212 22.48 -5.21 1.30
CA GLU A 212 23.05 -5.99 0.21
C GLU A 212 24.54 -5.67 0.04
N THR A 213 25.33 -6.71 -0.24
CA THR A 213 26.75 -6.60 -0.58
C THR A 213 26.92 -6.80 -2.09
N TYR A 214 27.64 -5.88 -2.73
CA TYR A 214 27.83 -5.86 -4.17
C TYR A 214 29.29 -6.01 -4.55
N ALA A 215 29.54 -6.72 -5.65
CA ALA A 215 30.84 -6.75 -6.30
C ALA A 215 31.15 -5.40 -6.96
N VAL A 216 32.38 -4.95 -6.84
CA VAL A 216 32.86 -3.67 -7.36
C VAL A 216 33.82 -3.93 -8.51
N SER A 217 33.67 -3.19 -9.61
CA SER A 217 34.60 -3.25 -10.73
C SER A 217 35.98 -2.73 -10.31
N PRO A 218 37.09 -3.35 -10.75
CA PRO A 218 38.44 -2.81 -10.53
C PRO A 218 38.61 -1.37 -11.04
N ASP A 219 37.84 -0.99 -12.07
CA ASP A 219 37.91 0.33 -12.71
C ASP A 219 36.83 1.30 -12.23
N VAL A 220 36.15 1.00 -11.12
CA VAL A 220 35.06 1.81 -10.55
C VAL A 220 35.45 3.29 -10.45
N LYS A 221 34.57 4.18 -10.90
CA LYS A 221 34.74 5.63 -10.69
C LYS A 221 34.08 6.05 -9.41
N VAL A 222 34.85 6.71 -8.55
CA VAL A 222 34.37 7.15 -7.23
C VAL A 222 34.42 8.67 -7.17
N PHE A 223 33.37 9.26 -6.62
CA PHE A 223 33.25 10.70 -6.46
C PHE A 223 32.86 11.05 -5.03
N ASN A 224 33.55 12.05 -4.49
CA ASN A 224 33.11 12.75 -3.28
C ASN A 224 32.18 13.88 -3.71
N VAL A 225 30.90 13.77 -3.35
CA VAL A 225 29.87 14.73 -3.71
C VAL A 225 29.61 15.65 -2.53
N ASN A 226 29.99 16.92 -2.66
CA ASN A 226 29.80 17.92 -1.63
C ASN A 226 28.37 18.48 -1.69
N THR A 227 27.50 18.06 -0.79
CA THR A 227 26.08 18.46 -0.77
C THR A 227 25.87 19.86 -0.21
N ALA A 228 26.86 20.44 0.49
CA ALA A 228 26.83 21.85 0.90
C ALA A 228 27.15 22.80 -0.26
N ASP A 229 28.00 22.35 -1.19
CA ASP A 229 28.35 23.06 -2.41
C ASP A 229 28.76 22.07 -3.50
N TYR A 230 27.80 21.69 -4.34
CA TYR A 230 27.98 20.66 -5.36
C TYR A 230 29.14 20.96 -6.31
N ALA A 231 29.44 22.24 -6.58
CA ALA A 231 30.52 22.63 -7.47
C ALA A 231 31.92 22.25 -6.92
N LYS A 232 32.02 21.96 -5.61
CA LYS A 232 33.23 21.44 -4.94
C LYS A 232 33.31 19.91 -4.93
N SER A 233 32.41 19.22 -5.62
CA SER A 233 32.50 17.75 -5.79
C SER A 233 33.73 17.38 -6.62
N ALA A 234 34.36 16.26 -6.30
CA ALA A 234 35.64 15.86 -6.91
C ALA A 234 35.73 14.36 -7.14
N VAL A 235 36.63 13.96 -8.04
CA VAL A 235 37.08 12.58 -8.18
C VAL A 235 37.69 12.13 -6.85
N SER A 236 37.40 10.90 -6.47
CA SER A 236 37.93 10.23 -5.28
C SER A 236 38.33 8.80 -5.65
N ASP A 237 38.71 8.01 -4.66
CA ASP A 237 39.03 6.60 -4.82
C ASP A 237 38.21 5.72 -3.88
N PHE A 238 38.15 4.43 -4.21
CA PHE A 238 37.36 3.46 -3.45
C PHE A 238 37.88 3.25 -2.02
N ALA A 239 39.18 3.47 -1.79
CA ALA A 239 39.77 3.37 -0.46
C ALA A 239 39.28 4.50 0.46
N SER A 240 39.03 5.69 -0.10
CA SER A 240 38.66 6.92 0.59
C SER A 240 37.18 7.02 0.99
N ILE A 241 36.32 6.10 0.54
CA ILE A 241 34.90 6.08 0.93
C ILE A 241 34.80 5.83 2.44
N PRO A 242 34.20 6.72 3.24
CA PRO A 242 34.00 6.45 4.66
C PRO A 242 33.04 5.28 4.89
N VAL A 243 33.22 4.55 5.98
CA VAL A 243 32.32 3.46 6.39
C VAL A 243 31.72 3.81 7.75
N THR A 244 30.41 3.64 7.89
CA THR A 244 29.72 3.74 9.18
C THR A 244 29.25 2.35 9.60
N ALA A 245 30.16 1.55 10.16
CA ALA A 245 29.91 0.15 10.53
C ALA A 245 28.97 -0.02 11.74
N SER A 246 28.70 1.04 12.50
CA SER A 246 27.80 0.99 13.67
C SER A 246 26.34 0.87 13.24
N TYR A 247 25.65 -0.15 13.77
CA TYR A 247 24.21 -0.34 13.61
C TYR A 247 23.39 0.33 14.72
N ASP A 248 24.05 0.95 15.70
CA ASP A 248 23.35 1.68 16.75
C ASP A 248 22.57 2.85 16.14
N TYR A 249 21.26 2.91 16.35
CA TYR A 249 20.41 3.97 15.83
C TYR A 249 20.80 5.36 16.36
N GLY A 250 21.45 5.44 17.53
CA GLY A 250 22.05 6.66 18.07
C GLY A 250 23.26 7.17 17.27
N THR A 251 23.83 6.35 16.39
CA THR A 251 24.80 6.81 15.39
C THR A 251 24.07 7.55 14.26
N THR A 252 23.89 8.86 14.44
CA THR A 252 23.05 9.66 13.53
C THR A 252 23.77 10.11 12.27
N SER A 253 25.05 10.45 12.34
CA SER A 253 25.84 10.79 11.15
C SER A 253 26.33 9.50 10.46
N ARG A 254 25.85 9.26 9.24
CA ARG A 254 26.12 8.03 8.50
C ARG A 254 26.57 8.33 7.07
N GLN A 255 27.60 7.62 6.60
CA GLN A 255 28.00 7.73 5.21
C GLN A 255 26.96 7.09 4.32
N SER A 256 26.47 7.84 3.33
CA SER A 256 25.56 7.34 2.29
C SER A 256 26.21 7.41 0.91
N ALA A 257 25.76 6.56 0.00
CA ALA A 257 26.24 6.54 -1.37
C ALA A 257 25.15 6.09 -2.37
N TYR A 258 25.28 6.54 -3.62
CA TYR A 258 24.60 5.98 -4.78
C TYR A 258 25.58 5.11 -5.57
N LEU A 259 25.10 3.98 -6.06
CA LEU A 259 25.88 2.96 -6.78
C LEU A 259 25.23 2.72 -8.15
N LEU A 260 26.02 2.77 -9.21
CA LEU A 260 25.61 2.40 -10.57
C LEU A 260 26.24 1.07 -10.95
N PHE A 261 25.46 0.19 -11.56
CA PHE A 261 25.93 -1.11 -12.07
C PHE A 261 26.26 -1.06 -13.57
N ASP A 262 27.08 -1.98 -14.04
CA ASP A 262 27.41 -2.18 -15.46
C ASP A 262 26.27 -2.80 -16.29
N ASN A 263 25.27 -3.37 -15.62
CA ASN A 263 24.22 -4.14 -16.28
C ASN A 263 22.85 -3.96 -15.62
N ASN A 264 21.82 -4.46 -16.29
CA ASN A 264 20.44 -4.40 -15.87
C ASN A 264 20.04 -5.63 -15.02
N TYR A 265 18.77 -5.66 -14.62
CA TYR A 265 18.23 -6.67 -13.71
C TYR A 265 18.28 -8.11 -14.25
N LEU A 266 18.40 -8.32 -15.56
CA LEU A 266 18.48 -9.66 -16.15
C LEU A 266 19.84 -10.32 -15.88
N ALA A 267 20.89 -9.54 -15.61
CA ALA A 267 22.22 -10.01 -15.29
C ALA A 267 22.63 -9.64 -13.85
N ALA A 268 21.65 -9.51 -12.95
CA ALA A 268 21.86 -8.94 -11.63
C ALA A 268 22.89 -9.69 -10.78
N ASP A 269 22.98 -11.01 -10.93
CA ASP A 269 23.88 -11.85 -10.13
C ASP A 269 25.36 -11.68 -10.49
N THR A 270 25.64 -11.25 -11.71
CA THR A 270 27.00 -11.04 -12.23
C THR A 270 27.39 -9.58 -12.37
N ALA A 271 26.43 -8.67 -12.26
CA ALA A 271 26.64 -7.23 -12.42
C ALA A 271 27.58 -6.67 -11.35
N LYS A 272 28.40 -5.69 -11.74
CA LYS A 272 29.38 -5.03 -10.88
C LYS A 272 29.11 -3.54 -10.79
N VAL A 273 29.43 -2.96 -9.63
CA VAL A 273 29.38 -1.50 -9.43
C VAL A 273 30.50 -0.83 -10.23
N VAL A 274 30.14 0.14 -11.08
CA VAL A 274 31.05 0.87 -11.98
C VAL A 274 31.16 2.37 -11.67
N ALA A 275 30.20 2.93 -10.96
CA ALA A 275 30.33 4.29 -10.40
C ALA A 275 29.73 4.38 -8.99
N ILE A 276 30.36 5.20 -8.14
CA ILE A 276 29.96 5.46 -6.77
C ILE A 276 30.00 6.96 -6.51
N TRP A 277 28.90 7.50 -5.99
CA TRP A 277 28.81 8.86 -5.49
C TRP A 277 28.54 8.81 -3.99
N TYR A 278 29.53 9.12 -3.16
CA TYR A 278 29.35 9.22 -1.71
C TYR A 278 29.26 10.69 -1.29
N PHE A 279 28.39 10.98 -0.33
CA PHE A 279 27.99 12.36 -0.02
C PHE A 279 28.72 12.90 1.21
N THR A 280 29.22 14.14 1.10
CA THR A 280 29.78 14.92 2.22
C THR A 280 29.05 16.27 2.37
N PRO A 281 28.72 16.74 3.59
CA PRO A 281 28.77 15.99 4.84
C PRO A 281 27.91 14.70 4.79
N PRO A 282 28.18 13.72 5.66
CA PRO A 282 27.40 12.50 5.75
C PRO A 282 25.92 12.79 6.00
N SER A 283 25.05 11.89 5.56
CA SER A 283 23.61 12.04 5.78
C SER A 283 23.26 11.72 7.25
N THR A 284 22.16 12.27 7.74
CA THR A 284 21.74 12.15 9.14
C THR A 284 20.48 11.30 9.27
N THR A 285 20.47 10.35 10.21
CA THR A 285 19.25 9.65 10.66
C THR A 285 18.52 10.46 11.72
N ASP A 286 17.28 10.07 12.00
CA ASP A 286 16.45 10.66 13.03
C ASP A 286 16.82 10.26 14.48
N GLY A 287 17.80 9.35 14.64
CA GLY A 287 18.26 8.90 15.95
C GLY A 287 17.24 8.10 16.74
N LYS A 288 16.22 7.51 16.08
CA LYS A 288 15.16 6.74 16.74
C LYS A 288 15.29 5.24 16.48
N PRO A 289 14.90 4.39 17.45
CA PRO A 289 14.85 2.95 17.25
C PRO A 289 13.78 2.57 16.21
N VAL A 290 14.06 1.52 15.45
CA VAL A 290 13.14 0.89 14.49
C VAL A 290 12.78 -0.50 14.99
N TRP A 291 11.49 -0.85 14.92
CA TRP A 291 10.95 -2.11 15.41
C TRP A 291 10.22 -2.84 14.29
N ASP A 292 10.15 -4.18 14.36
CA ASP A 292 9.30 -4.94 13.44
C ASP A 292 7.80 -4.71 13.74
N VAL A 293 7.44 -4.36 14.96
CA VAL A 293 6.07 -3.96 15.34
C VAL A 293 5.84 -2.46 15.17
N PRO A 294 4.59 -2.00 15.03
CA PRO A 294 4.27 -0.58 15.05
C PRO A 294 4.85 0.13 16.28
N THR A 295 5.27 1.37 16.08
CA THR A 295 5.66 2.25 17.19
C THR A 295 4.49 2.43 18.15
N LEU A 296 4.77 2.68 19.43
CA LEU A 296 3.75 2.78 20.48
C LEU A 296 2.95 1.49 20.71
N SER A 297 3.36 0.36 20.13
CA SER A 297 2.75 -0.94 20.41
C SER A 297 3.02 -1.36 21.85
N THR A 298 2.00 -1.96 22.49
CA THR A 298 2.12 -2.54 23.83
C THR A 298 3.10 -3.72 23.87
N MET A 299 3.44 -4.30 22.71
CA MET A 299 4.50 -5.31 22.61
C MET A 299 5.90 -4.77 22.92
N LEU A 300 6.06 -3.46 23.06
CA LEU A 300 7.32 -2.80 23.43
C LEU A 300 7.41 -2.48 24.93
N ASP A 301 6.34 -2.72 25.71
CA ASP A 301 6.28 -2.33 27.14
C ASP A 301 7.32 -3.05 28.01
N ASP A 302 7.70 -4.28 27.63
CA ASP A 302 8.70 -5.08 28.33
C ASP A 302 10.15 -4.81 27.87
N LYS A 303 10.35 -3.91 26.89
CA LYS A 303 11.68 -3.61 26.33
C LYS A 303 12.46 -2.57 27.12
N GLY A 304 11.86 -2.00 28.17
CA GLY A 304 12.48 -1.02 29.05
C GLY A 304 12.55 0.38 28.42
N SER A 305 13.56 1.15 28.85
CA SER A 305 13.77 2.52 28.39
C SER A 305 14.91 2.60 27.37
N ASP A 306 14.69 3.44 26.36
CA ASP A 306 15.69 3.81 25.38
C ASP A 306 16.88 4.53 26.04
N PRO A 307 18.11 4.03 25.89
CA PRO A 307 19.29 4.68 26.46
C PRO A 307 19.63 6.03 25.82
N VAL A 308 19.10 6.33 24.61
CA VAL A 308 19.36 7.61 23.92
C VAL A 308 18.45 8.72 24.41
N SER A 309 17.12 8.49 24.44
CA SER A 309 16.13 9.50 24.86
C SER A 309 15.73 9.41 26.33
N GLY A 310 15.99 8.29 27.01
CA GLY A 310 15.51 7.99 28.37
C GLY A 310 14.03 7.58 28.45
N GLN A 311 13.30 7.59 27.33
CA GLN A 311 11.87 7.25 27.29
C GLN A 311 11.64 5.75 27.23
N PRO A 312 10.53 5.22 27.80
CA PRO A 312 10.11 3.86 27.51
C PRO A 312 9.95 3.63 26.00
N TYR A 313 10.39 2.48 25.48
CA TYR A 313 10.32 2.21 24.03
C TYR A 313 8.89 2.28 23.48
N SER A 314 7.89 1.85 24.25
CA SER A 314 6.47 1.96 23.89
C SER A 314 5.92 3.41 23.89
N LYS A 315 6.74 4.41 24.22
CA LYS A 315 6.39 5.84 24.18
C LYS A 315 7.13 6.61 23.08
N ILE A 316 8.07 5.97 22.40
CA ILE A 316 8.77 6.59 21.28
C ILE A 316 7.91 6.45 20.03
N ASN A 317 7.62 7.58 19.39
CA ASN A 317 6.98 7.63 18.08
C ASN A 317 8.07 7.82 17.00
N ALA A 318 8.29 6.80 16.17
CA ALA A 318 9.23 6.91 15.06
C ALA A 318 8.79 8.00 14.06
N THR A 319 9.75 8.51 13.30
CA THR A 319 9.51 9.55 12.30
C THR A 319 8.71 8.99 11.12
N SER A 320 7.87 9.79 10.47
CA SER A 320 7.10 9.32 9.29
C SER A 320 8.05 8.87 8.15
N PRO A 321 7.70 7.81 7.39
CA PRO A 321 8.47 7.33 6.23
C PRO A 321 8.75 8.41 5.17
N SER A 322 7.87 9.41 5.06
CA SER A 322 8.07 10.56 4.17
C SER A 322 9.39 11.31 4.45
N SER A 323 9.85 11.30 5.70
CA SER A 323 11.06 11.98 6.17
C SER A 323 12.18 11.02 6.54
N ALA A 324 11.84 9.80 6.97
CA ALA A 324 12.77 8.74 7.33
C ALA A 324 12.29 7.40 6.74
N PRO A 325 12.54 7.09 5.46
CA PRO A 325 11.95 5.93 4.76
C PRO A 325 12.32 4.54 5.31
N TYR A 326 13.22 4.46 6.29
CA TYR A 326 13.58 3.22 7.00
C TYR A 326 12.87 3.07 8.36
N SER A 327 12.20 4.10 8.86
CA SER A 327 11.71 4.16 10.24
C SER A 327 10.54 3.21 10.54
N ARG A 328 9.90 2.68 9.50
CA ARG A 328 8.71 1.83 9.58
C ARG A 328 8.89 0.44 8.99
N SER A 329 10.11 0.02 8.69
CA SER A 329 10.33 -1.24 7.98
C SER A 329 9.96 -2.47 8.83
N THR A 330 9.36 -3.49 8.20
CA THR A 330 8.94 -4.73 8.86
C THR A 330 9.01 -5.94 7.94
N GLU A 331 9.13 -7.11 8.55
CA GLU A 331 9.09 -8.38 7.84
C GLU A 331 7.75 -8.59 7.12
N PRO A 332 7.76 -9.03 5.85
CA PRO A 332 6.55 -9.49 5.19
C PRO A 332 6.15 -10.86 5.73
N PHE A 333 4.90 -11.26 5.51
CA PHE A 333 4.44 -12.58 5.94
C PHE A 333 3.30 -13.13 5.10
N GLU A 334 3.22 -14.45 5.06
CA GLU A 334 2.13 -15.18 4.42
C GLU A 334 0.90 -15.22 5.34
N MET A 335 -0.22 -14.69 4.85
CA MET A 335 -1.49 -14.70 5.57
C MET A 335 -2.33 -15.94 5.24
N VAL A 336 -2.43 -16.26 3.95
CA VAL A 336 -3.06 -17.48 3.44
C VAL A 336 -2.07 -18.15 2.51
N LYS A 337 -1.81 -19.43 2.76
CA LYS A 337 -0.75 -20.18 2.11
C LYS A 337 -0.77 -20.03 0.58
N ASN A 338 0.37 -19.67 0.01
CA ASN A 338 0.58 -19.49 -1.44
C ASN A 338 -0.34 -18.49 -2.14
N THR A 339 -1.20 -17.77 -1.42
CA THR A 339 -2.35 -17.05 -2.02
C THR A 339 -2.44 -15.59 -1.57
N MET A 340 -2.28 -15.29 -0.28
CA MET A 340 -2.36 -13.92 0.24
C MET A 340 -1.19 -13.62 1.17
N TYR A 341 -0.54 -12.48 0.94
CA TYR A 341 0.63 -12.02 1.68
C TYR A 341 0.48 -10.59 2.14
N TYR A 342 1.08 -10.29 3.28
CA TYR A 342 1.35 -8.94 3.73
C TYR A 342 2.75 -8.54 3.27
N VAL A 343 2.84 -7.42 2.54
CA VAL A 343 4.08 -6.88 1.98
C VAL A 343 4.28 -5.38 2.28
N GLY A 344 3.45 -4.83 3.18
CA GLY A 344 3.52 -3.44 3.65
C GLY A 344 4.65 -3.20 4.65
N ASP A 345 4.53 -2.08 5.37
CA ASP A 345 5.44 -1.65 6.43
C ASP A 345 4.70 -1.54 7.78
N ASN A 346 5.39 -1.35 8.91
CA ASN A 346 4.75 -1.29 10.22
C ASN A 346 3.91 -0.02 10.48
N GLU A 347 3.59 0.79 9.48
CA GLU A 347 2.63 1.91 9.51
C GLU A 347 1.51 1.73 8.47
N VAL A 348 1.83 1.49 7.20
CA VAL A 348 0.89 1.28 6.09
C VAL A 348 0.97 -0.17 5.59
N ALA A 349 -0.19 -0.82 5.59
CA ALA A 349 -0.33 -2.15 5.03
C ALA A 349 -0.37 -2.11 3.50
N SER A 350 0.21 -3.13 2.89
CA SER A 350 0.02 -3.46 1.48
C SER A 350 -0.10 -4.97 1.38
N TYR A 351 -1.04 -5.43 0.55
CA TYR A 351 -1.35 -6.84 0.41
C TYR A 351 -1.05 -7.31 -1.00
N LEU A 352 -0.61 -8.56 -1.12
CA LEU A 352 -0.42 -9.23 -2.38
C LEU A 352 -1.36 -10.44 -2.45
N LEU A 353 -2.10 -10.55 -3.55
CA LEU A 353 -2.97 -11.67 -3.86
C LEU A 353 -2.44 -12.37 -5.11
N LYS A 354 -2.15 -13.67 -4.99
CA LYS A 354 -1.83 -14.55 -6.12
C LYS A 354 -3.11 -15.26 -6.54
N ALA A 355 -3.76 -14.67 -7.55
CA ALA A 355 -5.00 -15.19 -8.09
C ALA A 355 -4.74 -16.16 -9.25
N ASP A 356 -5.52 -17.23 -9.29
CA ASP A 356 -5.47 -18.33 -10.25
C ASP A 356 -6.91 -18.77 -10.53
N MET A 357 -7.30 -18.69 -11.80
CA MET A 357 -8.63 -19.06 -12.29
C MET A 357 -8.89 -20.58 -12.24
N GLY A 358 -7.84 -21.36 -12.05
CA GLY A 358 -7.85 -22.82 -12.04
C GLY A 358 -7.82 -23.43 -13.44
N THR A 359 -7.49 -22.64 -14.47
CA THR A 359 -7.37 -23.10 -15.85
C THR A 359 -6.09 -23.93 -16.00
N PRO A 360 -6.16 -25.26 -16.26
CA PRO A 360 -4.97 -26.10 -16.24
C PRO A 360 -3.95 -25.70 -17.30
N ASN A 361 -2.73 -25.37 -16.85
CA ASN A 361 -1.58 -24.99 -17.69
C ASN A 361 -1.76 -23.68 -18.49
N ASP A 362 -2.65 -22.79 -18.07
CA ASP A 362 -2.82 -21.47 -18.69
C ASP A 362 -2.49 -20.36 -17.67
N PRO A 363 -1.24 -19.87 -17.60
CA PRO A 363 -0.88 -18.79 -16.70
C PRO A 363 -1.31 -17.40 -17.21
N SER A 364 -2.05 -17.31 -18.33
CA SER A 364 -2.44 -16.02 -18.92
C SER A 364 -3.62 -15.35 -18.21
N ASP A 365 -4.39 -16.12 -17.43
CA ASP A 365 -5.50 -15.62 -16.61
C ASP A 365 -5.13 -15.47 -15.12
N ASP A 366 -3.96 -15.96 -14.70
CA ASP A 366 -3.36 -15.70 -13.38
C ASP A 366 -3.08 -14.22 -13.17
N LYS A 367 -3.34 -13.74 -11.94
CA LYS A 367 -3.05 -12.37 -11.53
C LYS A 367 -2.17 -12.33 -10.30
N VAL A 368 -1.28 -11.34 -10.27
CA VAL A 368 -0.58 -10.94 -9.06
C VAL A 368 -1.06 -9.53 -8.75
N ILE A 369 -2.03 -9.44 -7.85
CA ILE A 369 -2.73 -8.20 -7.50
C ILE A 369 -2.08 -7.61 -6.26
N LYS A 370 -1.60 -6.38 -6.36
CA LYS A 370 -1.10 -5.60 -5.21
C LYS A 370 -2.17 -4.59 -4.78
N VAL A 371 -2.56 -4.62 -3.51
CA VAL A 371 -3.48 -3.64 -2.91
C VAL A 371 -2.66 -2.59 -2.17
N ASP A 372 -2.84 -1.34 -2.57
CA ASP A 372 -2.05 -0.16 -2.21
C ASP A 372 -0.54 -0.30 -2.48
N ALA A 373 0.18 0.81 -2.42
CA ALA A 373 1.57 0.94 -2.80
C ALA A 373 2.46 1.56 -1.71
N GLY A 374 1.91 1.95 -0.56
CA GLY A 374 2.71 2.48 0.55
C GLY A 374 3.31 3.87 0.27
N TRP A 375 4.24 4.30 1.13
CA TRP A 375 4.78 5.65 1.17
C TRP A 375 5.78 5.98 0.05
N PRO A 376 5.82 7.24 -0.43
CA PRO A 376 6.88 7.69 -1.33
C PRO A 376 8.25 7.52 -0.68
N ASN A 377 9.28 7.34 -1.51
CA ASN A 377 10.68 7.12 -1.11
C ASN A 377 10.94 5.82 -0.31
N SER A 378 9.94 4.95 -0.16
CA SER A 378 10.04 3.68 0.58
C SER A 378 9.89 2.45 -0.32
N GLY A 379 10.00 2.60 -1.65
CA GLY A 379 9.86 1.50 -2.61
C GLY A 379 10.77 0.31 -2.32
N TYR A 380 12.04 0.58 -1.98
CA TYR A 380 13.05 -0.44 -1.70
C TYR A 380 12.59 -1.53 -0.73
N GLN A 381 11.91 -1.17 0.37
CA GLN A 381 11.43 -2.13 1.34
C GLN A 381 10.23 -2.94 0.82
N TYR A 382 9.30 -2.32 0.10
CA TYR A 382 8.14 -3.05 -0.46
C TYR A 382 8.60 -4.06 -1.51
N TRP A 383 9.58 -3.72 -2.34
CA TRP A 383 10.15 -4.65 -3.33
C TRP A 383 10.85 -5.82 -2.66
N LYS A 384 11.65 -5.54 -1.63
CA LYS A 384 12.31 -6.59 -0.85
C LYS A 384 11.30 -7.47 -0.13
N ASN A 385 10.24 -6.87 0.40
CA ASN A 385 9.18 -7.58 1.10
C ASN A 385 8.49 -8.59 0.16
N MET A 386 8.22 -8.20 -1.09
CA MET A 386 7.72 -9.13 -2.10
C MET A 386 8.74 -10.24 -2.43
N GLU A 387 10.01 -9.89 -2.62
CA GLU A 387 11.06 -10.88 -2.90
C GLU A 387 11.20 -11.91 -1.77
N LEU A 388 11.14 -11.47 -0.51
CA LEU A 388 11.27 -12.30 0.68
C LEU A 388 10.11 -13.31 0.84
N VAL A 389 8.94 -13.02 0.28
CA VAL A 389 7.82 -13.99 0.18
C VAL A 389 7.81 -14.76 -1.14
N GLY A 390 8.89 -14.67 -1.92
CA GLY A 390 9.08 -15.43 -3.15
C GLY A 390 8.36 -14.85 -4.37
N VAL A 391 8.02 -13.56 -4.35
CA VAL A 391 7.34 -12.88 -5.46
C VAL A 391 8.25 -11.83 -6.07
N ASP A 392 8.48 -11.92 -7.38
CA ASP A 392 9.15 -10.85 -8.11
C ASP A 392 8.20 -9.64 -8.24
N PRO A 393 8.56 -8.43 -7.76
CA PRO A 393 7.80 -7.20 -7.99
C PRO A 393 7.36 -6.93 -9.43
N ARG A 394 8.10 -7.49 -10.42
CA ARG A 394 7.79 -7.39 -11.85
C ARG A 394 6.84 -8.47 -12.37
N SER A 395 6.31 -9.30 -11.49
CA SER A 395 5.21 -10.24 -11.80
C SER A 395 3.84 -9.65 -11.51
N VAL A 396 3.77 -8.51 -10.81
CA VAL A 396 2.52 -7.80 -10.55
C VAL A 396 1.80 -7.53 -11.87
N THR A 397 0.52 -7.87 -11.93
CA THR A 397 -0.34 -7.61 -13.08
C THR A 397 -1.21 -6.38 -12.84
N ASP A 398 -1.59 -6.15 -11.57
CA ASP A 398 -2.59 -5.16 -11.17
C ASP A 398 -2.17 -4.45 -9.87
N ILE A 399 -2.36 -3.14 -9.81
CA ILE A 399 -2.31 -2.34 -8.58
C ILE A 399 -3.69 -1.78 -8.31
N TRP A 400 -4.22 -2.02 -7.11
CA TRP A 400 -5.53 -1.57 -6.66
C TRP A 400 -5.36 -0.52 -5.56
N LEU A 401 -5.63 0.74 -5.91
CA LEU A 401 -5.57 1.85 -4.96
C LEU A 401 -6.89 2.04 -4.24
N THR A 402 -6.82 2.21 -2.93
CA THR A 402 -8.01 2.25 -2.08
C THR A 402 -8.53 3.66 -1.85
N HIS A 403 -7.62 4.65 -1.78
CA HIS A 403 -7.94 6.07 -1.70
C HIS A 403 -6.77 6.99 -2.12
N GLY A 404 -7.08 8.28 -2.29
CA GLY A 404 -6.20 9.30 -2.86
C GLY A 404 -5.20 9.96 -1.91
N HIS A 405 -4.65 9.27 -0.91
CA HIS A 405 -3.56 9.79 -0.07
C HIS A 405 -2.20 9.15 -0.36
N SER A 406 -1.14 9.95 -0.22
CA SER A 406 0.21 9.63 -0.73
C SER A 406 0.88 8.48 -0.02
N ASP A 407 0.47 8.18 1.21
CA ASP A 407 0.88 7.01 1.96
C ASP A 407 0.33 5.70 1.37
N HIS A 408 -0.67 5.75 0.49
CA HIS A 408 -1.25 4.58 -0.17
C HIS A 408 -0.89 4.46 -1.66
N TYR A 409 -0.61 5.56 -2.37
CA TYR A 409 -0.16 5.53 -3.77
C TYR A 409 1.32 5.87 -3.97
N GLY A 410 2.06 6.16 -2.90
CA GLY A 410 3.35 6.84 -2.94
C GLY A 410 4.44 6.19 -3.79
N THR A 411 4.43 4.86 -3.93
CA THR A 411 5.39 4.14 -4.79
C THR A 411 4.81 3.69 -6.14
N VAL A 412 3.57 4.05 -6.46
CA VAL A 412 2.92 3.66 -7.73
C VAL A 412 3.76 4.08 -8.93
N VAL A 413 4.19 5.35 -8.98
CA VAL A 413 4.98 5.85 -10.11
C VAL A 413 6.31 5.10 -10.25
N GLU A 414 6.96 4.76 -9.14
CA GLU A 414 8.19 3.95 -9.15
C GLU A 414 7.92 2.54 -9.70
N GLN A 415 6.84 1.88 -9.25
CA GLN A 415 6.46 0.56 -9.74
C GLN A 415 6.10 0.58 -11.22
N LEU A 416 5.31 1.56 -11.67
CA LEU A 416 4.96 1.75 -13.07
C LEU A 416 6.20 1.91 -13.95
N ARG A 417 7.17 2.72 -13.54
CA ARG A 417 8.45 2.89 -14.24
C ARG A 417 9.26 1.60 -14.28
N MET A 418 9.35 0.87 -13.16
CA MET A 418 10.04 -0.43 -13.11
C MET A 418 9.42 -1.43 -14.09
N MET A 419 8.10 -1.40 -14.23
CA MET A 419 7.32 -2.25 -15.14
C MET A 419 7.49 -1.85 -16.61
N ASP A 420 7.45 -0.56 -16.92
CA ASP A 420 7.71 -0.03 -18.26
C ASP A 420 9.15 -0.37 -18.71
N ASN A 421 10.11 -0.23 -17.80
CA ASN A 421 11.51 -0.61 -18.04
C ASN A 421 11.64 -2.11 -18.36
N ALA A 422 10.83 -2.96 -17.75
CA ALA A 422 10.78 -4.38 -18.03
C ALA A 422 9.95 -4.74 -19.28
N GLY A 423 9.22 -3.79 -19.87
CA GLY A 423 8.30 -4.04 -21.00
C GLY A 423 7.04 -4.77 -20.62
N LYS A 424 6.62 -4.65 -19.35
CA LYS A 424 5.48 -5.35 -18.79
C LYS A 424 4.49 -4.33 -18.21
N PRO A 425 3.67 -3.65 -19.02
CA PRO A 425 2.68 -2.73 -18.46
C PRO A 425 1.73 -3.47 -17.51
N ILE A 426 1.27 -2.76 -16.47
CA ILE A 426 0.34 -3.27 -15.46
C ILE A 426 -0.94 -2.44 -15.46
N ALA A 427 -2.04 -3.07 -15.03
CA ALA A 427 -3.29 -2.37 -14.82
C ALA A 427 -3.25 -1.59 -13.50
N LEU A 428 -3.55 -0.30 -13.57
CA LEU A 428 -3.76 0.54 -12.40
C LEU A 428 -5.26 0.78 -12.21
N TRP A 429 -5.75 0.43 -11.03
CA TRP A 429 -7.14 0.58 -10.60
C TRP A 429 -7.22 1.64 -9.49
N ALA A 430 -8.22 2.53 -9.58
CA ALA A 430 -8.50 3.54 -8.58
C ALA A 430 -9.97 3.95 -8.61
N SER A 431 -10.48 4.53 -7.52
CA SER A 431 -11.81 5.14 -7.52
C SER A 431 -11.83 6.36 -8.44
N LYS A 432 -12.90 6.49 -9.22
CA LYS A 432 -13.12 7.66 -10.06
C LYS A 432 -13.31 8.90 -9.19
N GLU A 433 -13.89 8.73 -8.01
CA GLU A 433 -14.22 9.79 -7.07
C GLU A 433 -12.97 10.44 -6.46
N ASP A 434 -11.88 9.70 -6.24
CA ASP A 434 -10.61 10.31 -5.82
C ASP A 434 -9.76 10.78 -6.98
N ALA A 435 -9.81 10.10 -8.13
CA ALA A 435 -9.08 10.53 -9.31
C ALA A 435 -9.73 11.77 -9.93
N VAL A 436 -10.96 11.69 -10.43
CA VAL A 436 -11.62 12.77 -11.18
C VAL A 436 -12.45 13.68 -10.27
N GLY A 437 -13.06 13.11 -9.22
CA GLY A 437 -14.04 13.80 -8.38
C GLY A 437 -15.44 13.18 -8.48
N VAL A 438 -16.34 13.57 -7.57
CA VAL A 438 -17.73 13.09 -7.58
C VAL A 438 -18.56 14.03 -8.45
N THR A 439 -18.97 13.53 -9.63
CA THR A 439 -19.90 14.23 -10.53
C THR A 439 -21.34 13.79 -10.36
N SER A 440 -21.53 12.55 -9.90
CA SER A 440 -22.84 12.01 -9.55
C SER A 440 -22.71 10.91 -8.50
N ASP A 441 -23.70 10.76 -7.64
CA ASP A 441 -23.82 9.59 -6.75
C ASP A 441 -24.58 8.43 -7.43
N LEU A 442 -24.77 7.31 -6.72
CA LEU A 442 -25.47 6.14 -7.27
C LEU A 442 -26.96 6.40 -7.53
N GLN A 443 -27.54 7.41 -6.88
CA GLN A 443 -28.89 7.86 -7.18
C GLN A 443 -28.99 8.77 -8.42
N GLY A 444 -27.85 9.22 -8.95
CA GLY A 444 -27.79 10.15 -10.07
C GLY A 444 -27.96 11.62 -9.68
N ASN A 445 -27.85 11.98 -8.39
CA ASN A 445 -27.75 13.37 -7.97
C ASN A 445 -26.44 13.94 -8.49
N ALA A 446 -26.46 15.15 -9.05
CA ALA A 446 -25.27 15.78 -9.60
C ALA A 446 -24.45 16.51 -8.54
N TRP A 447 -23.13 16.41 -8.63
CA TRP A 447 -22.17 16.98 -7.70
C TRP A 447 -21.02 17.67 -8.42
N ASN A 448 -20.32 18.58 -7.72
CA ASN A 448 -19.09 19.21 -8.18
C ASN A 448 -18.03 19.12 -7.07
N ILE A 449 -17.66 17.90 -6.72
CA ILE A 449 -16.73 17.60 -5.63
C ILE A 449 -15.39 17.21 -6.24
N THR A 450 -14.32 17.91 -5.83
CA THR A 450 -12.96 17.59 -6.24
C THR A 450 -12.49 16.28 -5.62
N GLY A 451 -11.80 15.44 -6.39
CA GLY A 451 -11.20 14.21 -5.88
C GLY A 451 -9.99 14.46 -4.97
N ALA A 452 -9.63 13.47 -4.14
CA ALA A 452 -8.53 13.60 -3.19
C ALA A 452 -7.14 13.42 -3.81
N LEU A 453 -7.01 12.70 -4.93
CA LEU A 453 -5.71 12.57 -5.60
C LEU A 453 -5.26 13.97 -6.05
N PRO A 454 -4.06 14.46 -5.68
CA PRO A 454 -3.64 15.80 -6.06
C PRO A 454 -3.63 16.00 -7.59
N ALA A 455 -3.92 17.21 -8.05
CA ALA A 455 -3.84 17.55 -9.48
C ALA A 455 -2.41 17.43 -10.03
N SER A 456 -1.39 17.52 -9.17
CA SER A 456 0.01 17.32 -9.51
C SER A 456 0.38 15.87 -9.82
N GLU A 457 -0.44 14.90 -9.42
CA GLU A 457 -0.20 13.47 -9.68
C GLU A 457 -0.63 13.07 -11.11
N THR A 458 -0.11 13.78 -12.11
CA THR A 458 -0.53 13.61 -13.51
C THR A 458 -0.23 12.23 -14.06
N VAL A 459 0.94 11.65 -13.72
CA VAL A 459 1.33 10.31 -14.17
C VAL A 459 0.35 9.26 -13.67
N ILE A 460 -0.05 9.33 -12.40
CA ILE A 460 -1.03 8.40 -11.83
C ILE A 460 -2.36 8.54 -12.57
N ARG A 461 -2.84 9.78 -12.73
CA ARG A 461 -4.11 10.11 -13.40
C ARG A 461 -4.17 9.60 -14.83
N GLU A 462 -3.13 9.85 -15.61
CA GLU A 462 -3.02 9.43 -17.01
C GLU A 462 -2.91 7.91 -17.17
N ARG A 463 -2.40 7.22 -16.14
CA ARG A 463 -2.18 5.77 -16.16
C ARG A 463 -3.24 4.94 -15.47
N ILE A 464 -4.24 5.55 -14.81
CA ILE A 464 -5.41 4.82 -14.32
C ILE A 464 -6.10 4.18 -15.53
N SER A 465 -6.03 2.86 -15.57
CA SER A 465 -6.57 2.04 -16.66
C SER A 465 -8.00 1.58 -16.39
N HIS A 466 -8.39 1.51 -15.12
CA HIS A 466 -9.69 0.99 -14.69
C HIS A 466 -10.22 1.76 -13.48
N SER A 467 -11.54 1.95 -13.45
CA SER A 467 -12.27 2.39 -12.27
C SER A 467 -13.11 1.24 -11.72
N TYR A 468 -13.44 1.32 -10.43
CA TYR A 468 -14.22 0.27 -9.77
C TYR A 468 -15.70 0.30 -10.17
N GLU A 469 -16.25 -0.89 -10.34
CA GLU A 469 -17.67 -1.17 -10.27
C GLU A 469 -17.97 -1.58 -8.82
N TYR A 470 -18.72 -0.74 -8.12
CA TYR A 470 -19.00 -0.97 -6.71
C TYR A 470 -20.00 -2.12 -6.50
N ASP A 471 -19.89 -2.77 -5.34
CA ASP A 471 -20.76 -3.83 -4.83
C ASP A 471 -20.85 -5.08 -5.74
N LYS A 472 -19.84 -5.27 -6.59
CA LYS A 472 -19.68 -6.42 -7.47
C LYS A 472 -18.43 -7.22 -7.14
N TRP A 473 -18.55 -8.54 -7.21
CA TRP A 473 -17.41 -9.44 -7.10
C TRP A 473 -16.64 -9.51 -8.43
N TYR A 474 -15.38 -9.12 -8.37
CA TYR A 474 -14.34 -9.48 -9.33
C TYR A 474 -13.84 -10.88 -8.98
N ASP A 475 -14.16 -11.87 -9.81
CA ASP A 475 -13.84 -13.27 -9.58
C ASP A 475 -12.60 -13.68 -10.36
N TYR A 476 -11.54 -14.05 -9.64
CA TYR A 476 -10.27 -14.53 -10.18
C TYR A 476 -9.98 -15.96 -9.70
N GLY A 477 -11.03 -16.78 -9.55
CA GLY A 477 -10.94 -18.19 -9.17
C GLY A 477 -10.70 -18.39 -7.68
N ASN A 478 -9.45 -18.62 -7.27
CA ASN A 478 -9.06 -18.80 -5.86
C ASN A 478 -9.12 -17.49 -5.04
N VAL A 479 -9.20 -16.34 -5.70
CA VAL A 479 -9.32 -15.01 -5.11
C VAL A 479 -10.53 -14.30 -5.70
N LYS A 480 -11.35 -13.67 -4.85
CA LYS A 480 -12.42 -12.77 -5.29
C LYS A 480 -12.33 -11.46 -4.52
N ILE A 481 -12.54 -10.35 -5.21
CA ILE A 481 -12.47 -9.01 -4.63
C ILE A 481 -13.81 -8.31 -4.84
N MET A 482 -14.39 -7.73 -3.80
CA MET A 482 -15.53 -6.82 -3.92
C MET A 482 -15.12 -5.44 -3.43
N VAL A 483 -15.39 -4.40 -4.21
CA VAL A 483 -15.10 -3.02 -3.85
C VAL A 483 -16.40 -2.33 -3.46
N ILE A 484 -16.41 -1.63 -2.33
CA ILE A 484 -17.59 -0.96 -1.77
C ILE A 484 -17.24 0.51 -1.62
N TRP A 485 -18.04 1.41 -2.20
CA TRP A 485 -17.80 2.86 -2.06
C TRP A 485 -18.20 3.33 -0.67
N SER A 486 -17.28 3.91 0.10
CA SER A 486 -17.57 4.41 1.45
C SER A 486 -16.85 5.74 1.67
N PRO A 487 -17.39 6.85 1.16
CA PRO A 487 -16.75 8.13 1.30
C PRO A 487 -16.63 8.55 2.77
N GLY A 488 -15.62 9.37 3.03
CA GLY A 488 -15.40 9.95 4.36
C GLY A 488 -13.98 10.48 4.49
N HIS A 489 -13.00 9.59 4.66
CA HIS A 489 -11.60 10.02 4.74
C HIS A 489 -11.16 10.75 3.47
N THR A 490 -11.60 10.24 2.32
CA THR A 490 -11.59 10.92 1.02
C THR A 490 -12.95 10.76 0.34
N PRO A 491 -13.29 11.57 -0.69
CA PRO A 491 -14.52 11.41 -1.45
C PRO A 491 -14.65 10.04 -2.16
N GLY A 492 -13.51 9.44 -2.51
CA GLY A 492 -13.44 8.14 -3.19
C GLY A 492 -12.83 7.03 -2.37
N SER A 493 -12.88 7.12 -1.03
CA SER A 493 -12.46 6.03 -0.16
C SER A 493 -13.26 4.76 -0.46
N THR A 494 -12.56 3.64 -0.62
CA THR A 494 -13.18 2.34 -0.93
C THR A 494 -12.82 1.29 0.12
N ASN A 495 -13.79 0.45 0.47
CA ASN A 495 -13.53 -0.79 1.18
C ASN A 495 -13.41 -1.93 0.21
N MET A 496 -12.66 -2.94 0.61
CA MET A 496 -12.52 -4.16 -0.16
C MET A 496 -12.81 -5.38 0.70
N LEU A 497 -13.49 -6.36 0.14
CA LEU A 497 -13.51 -7.71 0.68
C LEU A 497 -12.66 -8.62 -0.18
N PHE A 498 -11.74 -9.34 0.44
CA PHE A 498 -10.98 -10.40 -0.22
C PHE A 498 -11.53 -11.75 0.22
N LYS A 499 -12.15 -12.49 -0.70
CA LYS A 499 -12.45 -13.91 -0.49
C LYS A 499 -11.29 -14.72 -1.04
N VAL A 500 -10.54 -15.35 -0.15
CA VAL A 500 -9.30 -16.04 -0.47
C VAL A 500 -9.44 -17.51 -0.13
N LYS A 501 -9.21 -18.39 -1.10
CA LYS A 501 -9.22 -19.83 -0.90
C LYS A 501 -7.92 -20.28 -0.26
N ASN A 502 -8.00 -20.93 0.90
CA ASN A 502 -6.86 -21.60 1.50
C ASN A 502 -6.63 -22.94 0.80
N PRO A 503 -5.47 -23.17 0.16
CA PRO A 503 -5.19 -24.45 -0.49
C PRO A 503 -5.03 -25.60 0.51
N GLY A 504 -4.76 -25.31 1.80
CA GLY A 504 -4.56 -26.33 2.82
C GLY A 504 -5.85 -27.11 3.19
N ASP A 505 -7.00 -26.44 3.19
CA ASP A 505 -8.30 -27.05 3.53
C ASP A 505 -9.38 -26.86 2.45
N GLY A 506 -9.08 -26.10 1.40
CA GLY A 506 -9.98 -25.84 0.27
C GLY A 506 -11.07 -24.80 0.54
N LYS A 507 -11.10 -24.17 1.73
CA LYS A 507 -12.15 -23.22 2.12
C LYS A 507 -11.81 -21.79 1.73
N PHE A 508 -12.84 -20.98 1.48
CA PHE A 508 -12.70 -19.54 1.36
C PHE A 508 -12.77 -18.87 2.72
N TYR A 509 -11.90 -17.89 2.93
CA TYR A 509 -11.91 -16.97 4.07
C TYR A 509 -12.09 -15.54 3.57
N THR A 510 -12.89 -14.75 4.26
CA THR A 510 -13.18 -13.36 3.90
C THR A 510 -12.38 -12.40 4.76
N PHE A 511 -11.59 -11.53 4.12
CA PHE A 511 -10.83 -10.46 4.75
C PHE A 511 -11.47 -9.11 4.46
N GLY A 512 -11.73 -8.33 5.50
CA GLY A 512 -12.27 -6.97 5.37
C GLY A 512 -11.15 -5.94 5.40
N TYR A 513 -11.02 -5.18 4.32
CA TYR A 513 -10.10 -4.06 4.17
C TYR A 513 -10.88 -2.75 4.12
N HIS A 514 -10.52 -1.81 5.00
CA HIS A 514 -11.15 -0.50 5.01
C HIS A 514 -10.14 0.55 4.53
N GLY A 515 -10.30 0.98 3.28
CA GLY A 515 -9.35 1.84 2.56
C GLY A 515 -9.52 3.33 2.79
N GLY A 516 -10.12 3.74 3.91
CA GLY A 516 -10.28 5.14 4.27
C GLY A 516 -10.56 5.28 5.76
N TYR A 517 -9.81 4.57 6.59
CA TYR A 517 -10.13 4.39 8.02
C TYR A 517 -9.65 5.58 8.88
N GLY A 518 -8.81 6.45 8.32
CA GLY A 518 -8.29 7.63 9.01
C GLY A 518 -9.39 8.66 9.30
N PHE A 519 -9.41 9.21 10.53
CA PHE A 519 -10.33 10.29 10.90
C PHE A 519 -9.72 11.69 10.74
N ASN A 520 -8.47 11.76 10.28
CA ASN A 520 -7.76 13.02 10.04
C ASN A 520 -8.49 13.85 8.99
N GLY A 521 -8.70 15.14 9.27
CA GLY A 521 -9.48 16.04 8.41
C GLY A 521 -11.00 15.99 8.66
N LEU A 522 -11.47 15.04 9.46
CA LEU A 522 -12.87 14.90 9.86
C LEU A 522 -13.09 15.22 11.35
N ASN A 523 -12.08 15.68 12.09
CA ASN A 523 -12.15 15.88 13.54
C ASN A 523 -13.20 16.93 13.97
N SER A 524 -13.46 17.93 13.14
CA SER A 524 -14.49 18.95 13.35
C SER A 524 -15.25 19.27 12.06
N PRO A 525 -16.53 19.70 12.14
CA PRO A 525 -17.29 20.05 10.95
C PRO A 525 -16.76 21.35 10.34
N THR A 526 -16.60 21.35 9.03
CA THR A 526 -16.20 22.49 8.20
C THR A 526 -17.11 22.58 7.00
N ALA A 527 -17.06 23.71 6.28
CA ALA A 527 -17.80 23.86 5.03
C ALA A 527 -17.50 22.71 4.03
N ALA A 528 -16.28 22.17 4.00
CA ALA A 528 -15.88 21.19 2.99
C ALA A 528 -16.16 19.73 3.36
N ASN A 529 -16.25 19.39 4.65
CA ASN A 529 -16.27 17.98 5.11
C ASN A 529 -17.61 17.51 5.69
N GLY A 530 -18.67 18.33 5.64
CA GLY A 530 -19.95 18.00 6.27
C GLY A 530 -20.50 16.64 5.82
N TRP A 531 -20.66 16.47 4.52
CA TRP A 531 -21.19 15.22 3.96
C TRP A 531 -20.24 14.04 4.18
N LEU A 532 -18.91 14.27 4.13
CA LEU A 532 -17.90 13.25 4.41
C LEU A 532 -18.02 12.71 5.83
N ARG A 533 -18.29 13.58 6.81
CA ARG A 533 -18.47 13.15 8.21
C ARG A 533 -19.69 12.24 8.39
N LEU A 534 -20.82 12.57 7.78
CA LEU A 534 -22.01 11.71 7.80
C LEU A 534 -21.78 10.41 7.02
N SER A 535 -21.14 10.49 5.85
CA SER A 535 -20.83 9.33 5.02
C SER A 535 -19.87 8.38 5.71
N PHE A 536 -18.90 8.89 6.45
CA PHE A 536 -17.95 8.11 7.23
C PHE A 536 -18.69 7.29 8.30
N GLN A 537 -19.55 7.93 9.10
CA GLN A 537 -20.38 7.25 10.09
C GLN A 537 -21.32 6.22 9.45
N HIS A 538 -21.99 6.61 8.36
CA HIS A 538 -22.92 5.77 7.61
C HIS A 538 -22.20 4.53 7.06
N GLY A 539 -21.05 4.70 6.41
CA GLY A 539 -20.26 3.63 5.82
C GLY A 539 -19.90 2.55 6.84
N PHE A 540 -19.43 2.92 8.04
CA PHE A 540 -19.19 1.92 9.09
C PHE A 540 -20.47 1.18 9.50
N SER A 541 -21.57 1.90 9.65
CA SER A 541 -22.86 1.32 10.03
C SER A 541 -23.36 0.36 8.94
N TYR A 542 -23.27 0.76 7.66
CA TYR A 542 -23.58 -0.06 6.48
C TYR A 542 -22.76 -1.34 6.49
N LEU A 543 -21.43 -1.26 6.56
CA LEU A 543 -20.53 -2.41 6.52
C LEU A 543 -20.77 -3.36 7.70
N GLN A 544 -20.93 -2.81 8.91
CA GLN A 544 -21.29 -3.59 10.09
C GLN A 544 -22.63 -4.30 9.87
N ASN A 545 -23.53 -3.73 9.07
CA ASN A 545 -24.84 -4.27 8.82
C ASN A 545 -24.89 -5.34 7.73
N THR A 546 -24.20 -5.11 6.62
CA THR A 546 -24.37 -5.87 5.38
C THR A 546 -23.33 -6.97 5.18
N LEU A 547 -22.24 -6.96 5.96
CA LEU A 547 -21.11 -7.87 5.76
C LEU A 547 -20.93 -8.84 6.92
N ASP A 548 -20.55 -10.07 6.58
CA ASP A 548 -19.96 -11.05 7.50
C ASP A 548 -18.53 -11.34 7.04
N VAL A 549 -17.57 -11.10 7.92
CA VAL A 549 -16.14 -11.06 7.61
C VAL A 549 -15.40 -11.93 8.62
N ASP A 550 -14.54 -12.80 8.11
CA ASP A 550 -13.76 -13.70 8.95
C ASP A 550 -12.57 -12.99 9.58
N PHE A 551 -11.84 -12.14 8.86
CA PHE A 551 -10.62 -11.53 9.38
C PHE A 551 -10.45 -10.08 8.96
N VAL A 552 -9.68 -9.34 9.75
CA VAL A 552 -9.34 -7.94 9.45
C VAL A 552 -8.07 -7.88 8.63
N ALA A 553 -8.09 -7.14 7.53
CA ALA A 553 -6.92 -6.73 6.77
C ALA A 553 -6.83 -5.19 6.84
N PRO A 554 -6.18 -4.61 7.87
CA PRO A 554 -6.20 -3.16 8.03
C PRO A 554 -5.37 -2.46 6.95
N GLN A 555 -5.70 -1.20 6.68
CA GLN A 555 -4.89 -0.32 5.82
C GLN A 555 -3.68 0.30 6.56
N HIS A 556 -3.80 0.49 7.88
CA HIS A 556 -2.68 0.86 8.75
C HIS A 556 -2.59 -0.09 9.94
N THR A 557 -1.37 -0.44 10.30
CA THR A 557 -1.04 -1.39 11.36
C THR A 557 -1.29 -0.80 12.76
N ASN A 558 -1.29 0.53 12.92
CA ASN A 558 -1.62 1.20 14.17
C ASN A 558 -3.14 1.29 14.42
N GLN A 559 -3.97 0.78 13.50
CA GLN A 559 -5.43 0.77 13.57
C GLN A 559 -6.01 -0.61 13.88
N PHE A 560 -5.26 -1.67 13.57
CA PHE A 560 -5.51 -3.06 13.98
C PHE A 560 -4.17 -3.82 13.97
N PRO A 561 -3.90 -4.67 14.97
CA PRO A 561 -2.55 -5.16 15.30
C PRO A 561 -2.04 -6.30 14.40
N ILE A 562 -2.17 -6.20 13.07
CA ILE A 562 -1.88 -7.33 12.17
C ILE A 562 -0.39 -7.74 12.19
N VAL A 563 0.51 -6.77 12.34
CA VAL A 563 1.95 -7.02 12.40
C VAL A 563 2.34 -7.58 13.77
N GLU A 564 1.76 -7.07 14.86
CA GLU A 564 1.92 -7.66 16.19
C GLU A 564 1.43 -9.11 16.25
N VAL A 565 0.31 -9.42 15.59
CA VAL A 565 -0.22 -10.79 15.49
C VAL A 565 0.79 -11.70 14.81
N TYR A 566 1.40 -11.26 13.71
CA TYR A 566 2.46 -12.02 13.05
C TYR A 566 3.72 -12.16 13.92
N GLN A 567 4.17 -11.10 14.58
CA GLN A 567 5.35 -11.17 15.46
C GLN A 567 5.12 -12.10 16.67
N ALA A 568 3.89 -12.14 17.21
CA ALA A 568 3.49 -13.13 18.21
C ALA A 568 3.55 -14.56 17.67
N LEU A 569 3.01 -14.78 16.46
CA LEU A 569 3.04 -16.08 15.80
C LEU A 569 4.47 -16.55 15.54
N LYS A 570 5.31 -15.67 15.00
CA LYS A 570 6.74 -15.94 14.76
C LYS A 570 7.43 -16.33 16.06
N ALA A 571 7.20 -15.58 17.14
CA ALA A 571 7.75 -15.91 18.44
C ALA A 571 7.23 -17.28 18.94
N TYR A 572 5.95 -17.58 18.81
CA TYR A 572 5.41 -18.89 19.19
C TYR A 572 6.07 -20.04 18.42
N ASN A 573 6.12 -19.93 17.08
CA ASN A 573 6.67 -20.97 16.20
C ASN A 573 8.20 -21.14 16.34
N ARG A 574 8.92 -20.11 16.78
CA ARG A 574 10.37 -20.17 17.05
C ARG A 574 10.70 -20.78 18.41
N ASP A 575 9.73 -20.93 19.31
CA ASP A 575 9.97 -21.58 20.59
C ASP A 575 10.13 -23.10 20.38
N PRO A 576 11.27 -23.71 20.78
CA PRO A 576 11.47 -25.15 20.67
C PRO A 576 10.36 -25.99 21.31
N ALA A 577 9.69 -25.46 22.34
CA ALA A 577 8.55 -26.12 22.99
C ALA A 577 7.36 -26.34 22.04
N ASN A 578 7.23 -25.51 20.98
CA ASN A 578 6.13 -25.54 20.03
C ASN A 578 6.50 -26.16 18.67
N ALA A 579 7.72 -26.71 18.52
CA ALA A 579 8.20 -27.24 17.24
C ALA A 579 7.32 -28.36 16.65
N GLY A 580 6.58 -29.08 17.50
CA GLY A 580 5.65 -30.14 17.08
C GLY A 580 4.23 -29.67 16.73
N ALA A 581 3.90 -28.40 16.92
CA ALA A 581 2.57 -27.85 16.69
C ALA A 581 2.63 -26.39 16.15
N PRO A 582 3.27 -26.16 15.00
CA PRO A 582 3.35 -24.82 14.43
C PRO A 582 1.95 -24.31 14.06
N LEU A 583 1.72 -23.04 14.30
CA LEU A 583 0.49 -22.34 13.94
C LEU A 583 0.67 -21.57 12.63
N THR A 584 -0.44 -21.26 11.98
CA THR A 584 -0.49 -20.38 10.79
C THR A 584 -1.04 -19.00 11.17
N MET A 585 -0.99 -18.04 10.23
CA MET A 585 -1.66 -16.75 10.45
C MET A 585 -3.18 -16.90 10.66
N LEU A 586 -3.83 -17.87 10.01
CA LEU A 586 -5.26 -18.16 10.23
C LEU A 586 -5.55 -18.67 11.65
N ASP A 587 -4.60 -19.33 12.31
CA ASP A 587 -4.72 -19.73 13.72
C ASP A 587 -4.46 -18.57 14.69
N ALA A 588 -3.58 -17.64 14.27
CA ALA A 588 -3.16 -16.49 15.06
C ALA A 588 -4.22 -15.38 15.08
N MET A 589 -4.86 -15.14 13.93
CA MET A 589 -5.96 -14.20 13.81
C MET A 589 -7.24 -14.74 14.46
N ARG A 590 -8.10 -13.81 14.89
CA ARG A 590 -9.41 -14.11 15.46
C ARG A 590 -10.48 -13.55 14.55
N SER A 591 -11.53 -14.34 14.32
CA SER A 591 -12.71 -13.86 13.60
C SER A 591 -13.71 -13.17 14.51
N LYS A 592 -13.88 -13.69 15.71
CA LYS A 592 -14.71 -13.11 16.76
C LYS A 592 -13.85 -12.58 17.90
N VAL A 593 -14.26 -11.43 18.45
CA VAL A 593 -13.67 -10.84 19.64
C VAL A 593 -13.80 -11.83 20.79
N PHE A 594 -12.68 -12.21 21.39
CA PHE A 594 -12.62 -13.31 22.35
C PHE A 594 -13.49 -13.09 23.60
N ASP A 595 -13.49 -11.86 24.13
CA ASP A 595 -14.25 -11.49 25.34
C ASP A 595 -15.68 -10.97 25.03
N SER A 596 -16.12 -11.02 23.76
CA SER A 596 -17.48 -10.61 23.40
C SER A 596 -18.52 -11.58 23.99
N PRO A 597 -19.66 -11.11 24.49
CA PRO A 597 -20.70 -12.02 24.98
C PRO A 597 -21.23 -12.91 23.86
N ALA A 598 -21.72 -14.09 24.24
CA ALA A 598 -22.32 -15.03 23.31
C ALA A 598 -23.84 -15.03 23.40
N VAL A 599 -24.51 -15.03 22.24
CA VAL A 599 -25.95 -15.28 22.11
C VAL A 599 -26.09 -16.56 21.29
N GLY A 600 -26.84 -17.55 21.81
CA GLY A 600 -26.95 -18.86 21.16
C GLY A 600 -25.62 -19.62 21.06
N GLY A 601 -24.64 -19.33 21.93
CA GLY A 601 -23.32 -19.96 21.93
C GLY A 601 -22.31 -19.35 20.95
N VAL A 602 -22.65 -18.27 20.24
CA VAL A 602 -21.75 -17.57 19.31
C VAL A 602 -21.48 -16.15 19.82
N ASN A 603 -20.20 -15.78 19.91
CA ASN A 603 -19.79 -14.40 20.22
C ASN A 603 -20.42 -13.44 19.21
N ILE A 604 -21.09 -12.40 19.70
CA ILE A 604 -21.90 -11.50 18.85
C ILE A 604 -21.04 -10.55 18.01
N THR A 605 -19.79 -10.30 18.41
CA THR A 605 -18.93 -9.31 17.76
C THR A 605 -17.80 -9.96 16.97
N GLY A 606 -17.76 -9.69 15.66
CA GLY A 606 -16.59 -9.98 14.81
C GLY A 606 -15.47 -8.95 15.01
N GLU A 607 -14.21 -9.35 14.84
CA GLU A 607 -13.07 -8.42 14.96
C GLU A 607 -13.14 -7.29 13.91
N PHE A 608 -13.64 -7.58 12.70
CA PHE A 608 -13.90 -6.55 11.70
C PHE A 608 -14.98 -5.57 12.17
N SER A 609 -16.14 -6.06 12.62
CA SER A 609 -17.21 -5.20 13.16
C SER A 609 -16.73 -4.38 14.37
N ASN A 610 -15.87 -4.94 15.22
CA ASN A 610 -15.24 -4.25 16.35
C ASN A 610 -14.31 -3.12 15.87
N GLN A 611 -13.52 -3.36 14.84
CA GLN A 611 -12.69 -2.33 14.22
C GLN A 611 -13.57 -1.20 13.66
N LEU A 612 -14.61 -1.51 12.89
CA LEU A 612 -15.54 -0.49 12.38
C LEU A 612 -16.20 0.30 13.53
N GLU A 613 -16.55 -0.37 14.63
CA GLU A 613 -17.17 0.27 15.79
C GLU A 613 -16.28 1.33 16.43
N LYS A 614 -14.98 1.07 16.52
CA LYS A 614 -14.00 2.03 17.02
C LYS A 614 -14.10 3.36 16.26
N ARG A 615 -14.06 3.34 14.92
CA ARG A 615 -14.09 4.58 14.13
C ARG A 615 -15.45 5.22 14.07
N ARG A 616 -16.52 4.43 13.99
CA ARG A 616 -17.87 4.98 14.08
C ARG A 616 -18.06 5.74 15.41
N SER A 617 -17.62 5.17 16.52
CA SER A 617 -17.68 5.78 17.84
C SER A 617 -16.90 7.10 17.91
N VAL A 618 -15.68 7.11 17.36
CA VAL A 618 -14.84 8.33 17.30
C VAL A 618 -15.57 9.48 16.59
N ALA A 619 -16.23 9.21 15.46
CA ALA A 619 -16.95 10.22 14.70
C ALA A 619 -18.25 10.67 15.39
N SER A 620 -18.93 9.74 16.06
CA SER A 620 -20.33 9.92 16.46
C SER A 620 -20.49 10.57 17.83
N TYR A 621 -19.68 10.17 18.82
CA TYR A 621 -20.03 10.35 20.23
C TYR A 621 -19.24 11.43 20.96
N ALA A 622 -19.89 12.07 21.93
CA ALA A 622 -19.33 13.13 22.78
C ALA A 622 -18.10 12.69 23.61
N ALA A 623 -17.88 11.37 23.76
CA ALA A 623 -16.67 10.82 24.38
C ALA A 623 -15.40 11.32 23.67
N SER A 624 -15.45 11.52 22.35
CA SER A 624 -14.35 12.07 21.56
C SER A 624 -14.04 13.51 21.94
N ASP A 625 -15.07 14.35 22.07
CA ASP A 625 -14.95 15.75 22.48
C ASP A 625 -14.34 15.87 23.88
N ALA A 626 -14.75 14.99 24.80
CA ALA A 626 -14.24 14.93 26.17
C ALA A 626 -12.77 14.50 26.23
N ALA A 627 -12.37 13.55 25.39
CA ALA A 627 -11.00 13.06 25.33
C ALA A 627 -10.05 14.04 24.63
N ASN A 628 -10.53 14.80 23.66
CA ASN A 628 -9.75 15.78 22.92
C ASN A 628 -10.61 16.98 22.52
N ALA A 629 -10.35 18.14 23.11
CA ALA A 629 -11.11 19.36 22.86
C ALA A 629 -11.10 19.85 21.40
N THR A 630 -10.14 19.39 20.57
CA THR A 630 -10.12 19.68 19.13
C THR A 630 -11.14 18.84 18.34
N TYR A 631 -11.59 17.72 18.91
CA TYR A 631 -12.63 16.90 18.32
C TYR A 631 -13.99 17.54 18.58
N LYS A 632 -14.86 17.39 17.61
CA LYS A 632 -16.25 17.83 17.62
C LYS A 632 -17.04 16.72 16.98
N SER A 633 -17.68 15.87 17.78
CA SER A 633 -18.44 14.72 17.28
C SER A 633 -19.74 15.15 16.59
N ILE A 634 -20.35 14.22 15.87
CA ILE A 634 -21.67 14.44 15.25
C ILE A 634 -22.72 14.71 16.32
N GLU A 635 -22.68 14.01 17.46
CA GLU A 635 -23.61 14.20 18.59
C GLU A 635 -23.63 15.65 19.10
N THR A 636 -22.48 16.27 19.30
CA THR A 636 -22.36 17.60 19.92
C THR A 636 -22.42 18.74 18.90
N SER A 637 -21.93 18.51 17.69
CA SER A 637 -21.54 19.58 16.77
C SER A 637 -22.05 19.37 15.34
N GLY A 638 -22.63 18.21 15.04
CA GLY A 638 -23.08 17.86 13.71
C GLY A 638 -21.93 17.58 12.71
N PRO A 639 -22.17 17.75 11.40
CA PRO A 639 -23.45 18.20 10.81
C PRO A 639 -24.61 17.29 11.18
N PHE A 640 -25.80 17.85 11.30
CA PHE A 640 -27.04 17.08 11.39
C PHE A 640 -27.63 16.88 10.00
N LYS A 641 -28.38 15.79 9.82
CA LYS A 641 -29.10 15.51 8.57
C LYS A 641 -30.17 16.60 8.34
N PRO A 642 -30.31 17.15 7.11
CA PRO A 642 -31.30 18.17 6.79
C PRO A 642 -32.71 17.86 7.33
N GLY A 643 -33.30 18.81 8.06
CA GLY A 643 -34.62 18.65 8.68
C GLY A 643 -34.62 17.88 9.99
N ARG A 644 -33.47 17.41 10.47
CA ARG A 644 -33.30 16.68 11.74
C ARG A 644 -32.45 17.43 12.76
N GLU A 645 -32.20 18.72 12.59
CA GLU A 645 -31.36 19.54 13.47
C GLU A 645 -31.88 19.59 14.92
N ALA A 646 -33.21 19.47 15.08
CA ALA A 646 -33.89 19.36 16.37
C ALA A 646 -34.14 17.91 16.83
N GLY A 647 -33.76 16.90 16.02
CA GLY A 647 -34.25 15.53 16.13
C GLY A 647 -35.64 15.35 15.51
N LEU A 648 -36.14 14.11 15.51
CA LEU A 648 -37.50 13.77 15.08
C LEU A 648 -38.26 13.11 16.22
N THR A 649 -39.53 13.44 16.37
CA THR A 649 -40.41 12.83 17.38
C THR A 649 -41.53 12.08 16.70
N SER A 650 -41.71 10.82 17.09
CA SER A 650 -42.79 9.94 16.59
C SER A 650 -42.91 9.92 15.07
N VAL A 651 -41.78 9.73 14.37
CA VAL A 651 -41.74 9.56 12.92
C VAL A 651 -42.04 8.12 12.54
N SER A 652 -42.83 7.93 11.48
CA SER A 652 -43.08 6.61 10.89
C SER A 652 -41.81 6.11 10.21
N ALA A 653 -41.49 4.84 10.41
CA ALA A 653 -40.32 4.22 9.83
C ALA A 653 -40.59 2.77 9.46
N ARG A 654 -40.20 2.37 8.25
CA ARG A 654 -40.33 1.00 7.77
C ARG A 654 -39.04 0.24 8.04
N ILE A 655 -39.15 -0.86 8.76
CA ILE A 655 -38.05 -1.75 9.10
C ILE A 655 -37.69 -2.61 7.87
N LEU A 656 -36.42 -2.56 7.44
CA LEU A 656 -35.95 -3.19 6.19
C LEU A 656 -35.20 -4.50 6.42
N ASP A 657 -34.73 -4.75 7.64
CA ASP A 657 -34.10 -6.00 8.08
C ASP A 657 -34.55 -6.41 9.48
N ASP A 658 -34.05 -7.52 10.00
CA ASP A 658 -34.41 -8.00 11.34
C ASP A 658 -33.62 -7.31 12.47
N GLY A 659 -32.82 -6.29 12.14
CA GLY A 659 -31.88 -5.64 13.04
C GLY A 659 -30.78 -6.57 13.56
N LYS A 660 -29.85 -6.01 14.33
CA LYS A 660 -28.85 -6.76 15.08
C LYS A 660 -28.37 -6.02 16.31
N ILE A 661 -27.78 -6.77 17.24
CA ILE A 661 -27.08 -6.21 18.38
C ILE A 661 -25.65 -5.87 17.97
N ILE A 662 -25.23 -4.63 18.25
CA ILE A 662 -23.84 -4.18 18.16
C ILE A 662 -23.32 -4.00 19.58
N GLN A 663 -22.18 -4.62 19.90
CA GLN A 663 -21.43 -4.32 21.10
C GLN A 663 -20.58 -3.06 20.87
N GLY A 664 -20.44 -2.21 21.89
CA GLY A 664 -19.46 -1.13 21.87
C GLY A 664 -18.03 -1.67 21.70
N PHE A 665 -17.12 -0.79 21.30
CA PHE A 665 -15.75 -1.18 20.95
C PHE A 665 -15.03 -1.88 22.10
N VAL A 666 -14.44 -3.04 21.81
CA VAL A 666 -13.59 -3.81 22.72
C VAL A 666 -12.13 -3.52 22.39
N GLY A 667 -11.46 -2.83 23.32
CA GLY A 667 -10.13 -2.25 23.16
C GLY A 667 -9.02 -3.26 22.86
N PRO A 668 -8.87 -4.34 23.64
CA PRO A 668 -7.91 -5.39 23.33
C PRO A 668 -8.35 -6.18 22.09
N GLN A 669 -7.68 -5.93 20.98
CA GLN A 669 -7.98 -6.56 19.68
C GLN A 669 -7.18 -7.85 19.50
N ASN A 670 -7.76 -8.80 18.76
CA ASN A 670 -7.15 -10.09 18.41
C ASN A 670 -6.61 -10.85 19.63
N LYS A 671 -7.33 -10.82 20.75
CA LYS A 671 -7.01 -11.62 21.94
C LYS A 671 -7.06 -13.10 21.60
N ASN A 672 -5.93 -13.79 21.73
CA ASN A 672 -5.79 -15.19 21.36
C ASN A 672 -4.90 -15.94 22.37
N PRO A 673 -5.51 -16.63 23.36
CA PRO A 673 -4.77 -17.38 24.38
C PRO A 673 -3.88 -18.51 23.86
N LYS A 674 -4.00 -18.92 22.58
CA LYS A 674 -3.07 -19.89 21.98
C LYS A 674 -1.65 -19.32 21.84
N LEU A 675 -1.52 -18.00 21.80
CA LEU A 675 -0.27 -17.28 21.61
C LEU A 675 0.01 -16.46 22.87
N PRO A 676 1.08 -16.74 23.64
CA PRO A 676 1.35 -16.05 24.91
C PRO A 676 1.39 -14.52 24.79
N LEU A 677 2.00 -13.98 23.72
CA LEU A 677 2.08 -12.54 23.46
C LEU A 677 0.74 -11.89 23.06
N LEU A 678 -0.30 -12.69 22.76
CA LEU A 678 -1.66 -12.22 22.46
C LEU A 678 -2.69 -12.68 23.49
N ALA A 679 -2.27 -13.28 24.62
CA ALA A 679 -3.19 -13.84 25.60
C ALA A 679 -4.16 -12.80 26.17
N ASN A 680 -3.74 -11.53 26.20
CA ASN A 680 -4.55 -10.38 26.62
C ASN A 680 -5.03 -9.50 25.46
N GLY A 681 -4.71 -9.84 24.21
CA GLY A 681 -4.92 -8.99 23.04
C GLY A 681 -3.95 -7.83 22.97
N ILE A 682 -4.05 -7.05 21.89
CA ILE A 682 -3.25 -5.84 21.68
C ILE A 682 -4.16 -4.62 21.74
N THR A 683 -3.81 -3.67 22.60
CA THR A 683 -4.52 -2.39 22.70
C THR A 683 -3.75 -1.36 21.91
N THR A 684 -4.27 -0.98 20.74
CA THR A 684 -3.71 0.14 19.96
C THR A 684 -3.75 1.43 20.79
N SER A 685 -2.70 2.26 20.74
CA SER A 685 -2.60 3.50 21.52
C SER A 685 -3.65 4.55 21.13
N THR A 686 -4.09 4.53 19.88
CA THR A 686 -4.97 5.54 19.30
C THR A 686 -6.43 5.25 19.63
N ASP A 687 -7.16 6.27 20.05
CA ASP A 687 -8.61 6.25 20.36
C ASP A 687 -9.07 5.30 21.48
N GLN A 688 -8.24 5.06 22.50
CA GLN A 688 -8.64 4.20 23.62
C GLN A 688 -9.83 4.72 24.42
N TYR A 689 -10.14 6.01 24.33
CA TYR A 689 -11.27 6.64 25.01
C TYR A 689 -12.64 6.16 24.52
N VAL A 690 -12.71 5.49 23.35
CA VAL A 690 -13.96 4.88 22.86
C VAL A 690 -14.14 3.42 23.29
N ASN A 691 -13.25 2.87 24.12
CA ASN A 691 -13.40 1.51 24.64
C ASN A 691 -14.64 1.41 25.54
N ASP A 692 -15.65 0.66 25.08
CA ASP A 692 -16.94 0.50 25.73
C ASP A 692 -17.48 -0.94 25.59
N PRO A 693 -16.79 -1.95 26.15
CA PRO A 693 -17.17 -3.35 26.00
C PRO A 693 -18.51 -3.69 26.67
N GLY A 694 -19.01 -2.84 27.56
CA GLY A 694 -20.30 -2.98 28.24
C GLY A 694 -21.45 -2.20 27.59
N GLY A 695 -21.19 -1.47 26.51
CA GLY A 695 -22.21 -0.77 25.73
C GLY A 695 -22.85 -1.69 24.71
N TYR A 696 -24.16 -1.54 24.52
CA TYR A 696 -24.91 -2.29 23.51
C TYR A 696 -25.82 -1.36 22.73
N TYR A 697 -26.08 -1.71 21.48
CA TYR A 697 -26.93 -0.97 20.58
C TYR A 697 -27.75 -1.95 19.75
N VAL A 698 -28.98 -1.57 19.39
CA VAL A 698 -29.71 -2.26 18.31
C VAL A 698 -29.55 -1.42 17.05
N GLN A 699 -28.92 -1.98 16.02
CA GLN A 699 -28.76 -1.37 14.70
C GLN A 699 -29.73 -2.03 13.72
N VAL A 700 -30.34 -1.23 12.85
CA VAL A 700 -31.40 -1.67 11.94
C VAL A 700 -31.29 -0.93 10.61
N ALA A 701 -31.50 -1.63 9.51
CA ALA A 701 -31.72 -1.01 8.20
C ALA A 701 -33.16 -0.48 8.16
N ILE A 702 -33.33 0.81 7.88
CA ILE A 702 -34.60 1.50 8.08
C ILE A 702 -34.86 2.55 7.01
N ASP A 703 -36.11 2.63 6.56
CA ASP A 703 -36.65 3.70 5.73
C ASP A 703 -37.42 4.66 6.66
N VAL A 704 -36.79 5.78 7.01
CA VAL A 704 -37.38 6.82 7.86
C VAL A 704 -38.24 7.72 6.98
N GLN A 705 -39.54 7.76 7.27
CA GLN A 705 -40.52 8.45 6.43
C GLN A 705 -40.68 9.93 6.81
N ASP A 706 -39.56 10.65 6.87
CA ASP A 706 -39.57 12.12 6.97
C ASP A 706 -39.68 12.76 5.58
N THR A 707 -40.03 14.04 5.50
CA THR A 707 -40.33 14.69 4.20
C THR A 707 -39.17 15.49 3.63
N VAL A 708 -38.03 15.56 4.33
CA VAL A 708 -36.96 16.52 4.06
C VAL A 708 -35.67 15.84 3.66
N TYR A 709 -35.25 14.81 4.39
CA TYR A 709 -33.96 14.17 4.19
C TYR A 709 -34.00 13.18 3.02
N LYS A 710 -33.00 13.28 2.14
CA LYS A 710 -32.92 12.50 0.89
C LYS A 710 -31.65 11.65 0.79
N GLY A 711 -30.98 11.43 1.91
CA GLY A 711 -29.71 10.69 1.98
C GLY A 711 -28.50 11.47 1.46
N TYR A 712 -28.55 12.81 1.46
CA TYR A 712 -27.43 13.67 1.09
C TYR A 712 -27.51 15.05 1.79
N ILE A 713 -26.39 15.78 1.82
CA ILE A 713 -26.37 17.20 2.20
C ILE A 713 -26.47 18.06 0.93
N PRO A 714 -27.45 18.97 0.79
CA PRO A 714 -27.53 19.85 -0.38
C PRO A 714 -26.43 20.92 -0.35
N GLU A 715 -26.00 21.36 -1.54
CA GLU A 715 -25.07 22.49 -1.66
C GLU A 715 -25.67 23.76 -1.04
N GLY A 716 -24.87 24.47 -0.25
CA GLY A 716 -25.32 25.68 0.45
C GLY A 716 -26.18 25.42 1.69
N PHE A 717 -26.36 24.16 2.09
CA PHE A 717 -27.07 23.81 3.31
C PHE A 717 -26.44 24.47 4.53
N THR A 718 -27.23 25.24 5.27
CA THR A 718 -26.74 26.07 6.37
C THR A 718 -27.41 25.67 7.68
N GLN A 719 -26.61 25.33 8.69
CA GLN A 719 -27.10 24.99 10.03
C GLN A 719 -26.15 25.48 11.12
N PHE A 720 -26.69 25.71 12.31
CA PHE A 720 -25.93 26.04 13.50
C PHE A 720 -25.24 24.79 14.06
N SER A 721 -23.93 24.85 14.30
CA SER A 721 -23.14 23.82 14.97
C SER A 721 -23.01 24.14 16.46
N PRO A 722 -23.70 23.41 17.36
CA PRO A 722 -23.76 23.77 18.78
C PRO A 722 -22.39 23.71 19.46
N GLY A 723 -21.64 22.62 19.27
CA GLY A 723 -20.32 22.46 19.88
C GLY A 723 -19.23 23.39 19.34
N LEU A 724 -19.48 24.10 18.22
CA LEU A 724 -18.60 25.17 17.73
C LEU A 724 -19.15 26.58 18.03
N GLY A 725 -20.42 26.71 18.41
CA GLY A 725 -21.06 28.01 18.62
C GLY A 725 -21.15 28.87 17.35
N THR A 726 -21.16 28.26 16.16
CA THR A 726 -21.15 28.98 14.88
C THR A 726 -22.06 28.31 13.85
N THR A 727 -22.51 29.10 12.86
CA THR A 727 -23.27 28.60 11.71
C THR A 727 -22.33 28.25 10.58
N ILE A 728 -22.54 27.08 9.96
CA ILE A 728 -21.74 26.59 8.84
C ILE A 728 -22.64 26.42 7.63
N THR A 729 -22.19 26.92 6.49
CA THR A 729 -22.73 26.62 5.16
C THR A 729 -21.88 25.54 4.53
N TYR A 730 -22.47 24.38 4.29
CA TYR A 730 -21.78 23.20 3.79
C TYR A 730 -21.75 23.17 2.26
N LYS A 731 -20.62 22.69 1.72
CA LYS A 731 -20.57 22.07 0.41
C LYS A 731 -21.39 20.78 0.47
N GLY A 732 -22.21 20.57 -0.53
CA GLY A 732 -23.08 19.41 -0.62
C GLY A 732 -22.30 18.14 -0.94
N GLY A 733 -22.93 17.00 -0.69
CA GLY A 733 -22.42 15.71 -1.10
C GLY A 733 -23.30 14.55 -0.63
N PRO A 734 -23.10 13.36 -1.21
CA PRO A 734 -23.92 12.19 -0.93
C PRO A 734 -23.67 11.66 0.48
N VAL A 735 -24.62 10.91 1.06
CA VAL A 735 -24.44 10.21 2.35
C VAL A 735 -24.90 8.76 2.20
N GLU A 736 -26.16 8.44 2.46
CA GLU A 736 -26.75 7.13 2.17
C GLU A 736 -26.98 6.91 0.67
N SER A 737 -27.04 7.99 -0.12
CA SER A 737 -27.25 7.91 -1.57
C SER A 737 -26.13 7.20 -2.32
N VAL A 738 -25.00 6.92 -1.65
CA VAL A 738 -23.88 6.10 -2.17
C VAL A 738 -24.18 4.59 -2.16
N HIS A 739 -25.28 4.16 -1.53
CA HIS A 739 -25.69 2.75 -1.43
C HIS A 739 -27.18 2.54 -1.78
N ALA A 740 -27.79 3.48 -2.50
CA ALA A 740 -29.22 3.44 -2.80
C ALA A 740 -29.48 3.43 -4.31
N ASP A 741 -30.55 2.71 -4.69
CA ASP A 741 -31.00 2.64 -6.08
C ASP A 741 -31.46 4.01 -6.60
N LYS A 742 -31.25 4.23 -7.89
CA LYS A 742 -31.68 5.44 -8.59
C LYS A 742 -33.17 5.73 -8.38
N GLY A 743 -33.47 6.95 -7.93
CA GLY A 743 -34.83 7.43 -7.68
C GLY A 743 -35.40 7.08 -6.30
N SER A 744 -34.61 6.49 -5.40
CA SER A 744 -35.00 6.22 -4.01
C SER A 744 -35.18 7.52 -3.22
N PHE A 745 -36.42 7.91 -2.91
CA PHE A 745 -36.66 9.15 -2.17
C PHE A 745 -36.10 9.09 -0.73
N HIS A 746 -36.27 7.97 -0.03
CA HIS A 746 -35.57 7.66 1.21
C HIS A 746 -34.58 6.51 0.97
N PRO A 747 -33.29 6.81 0.85
CA PRO A 747 -32.24 5.81 0.92
C PRO A 747 -32.33 5.01 2.22
N PRO A 748 -32.09 3.68 2.20
CA PRO A 748 -31.97 2.91 3.42
C PRO A 748 -30.90 3.51 4.36
N GLU A 749 -31.33 3.85 5.57
CA GLU A 749 -30.42 4.28 6.63
C GLU A 749 -30.07 3.08 7.51
N TYR A 750 -28.85 3.04 8.05
CA TYR A 750 -28.42 2.06 9.03
C TYR A 750 -28.29 2.76 10.37
N LEU A 751 -29.44 2.94 11.03
CA LEU A 751 -29.53 3.67 12.28
C LEU A 751 -29.40 2.71 13.45
N ARG A 752 -28.93 3.21 14.58
CA ARG A 752 -28.90 2.44 15.82
C ARG A 752 -29.51 3.21 16.97
N THR A 753 -29.83 2.49 18.03
CA THR A 753 -30.31 3.08 19.27
C THR A 753 -29.24 3.94 19.93
N GLN A 754 -29.67 4.85 20.80
CA GLN A 754 -28.80 5.32 21.88
C GLN A 754 -28.23 4.12 22.67
N ARG A 755 -27.11 4.35 23.35
CA ARG A 755 -26.41 3.32 24.13
C ARG A 755 -27.35 2.69 25.16
N LEU A 756 -27.55 1.38 25.07
CA LEU A 756 -28.28 0.56 26.03
C LEU A 756 -27.37 0.14 27.18
N GLY A 757 -27.96 -0.07 28.35
CA GLY A 757 -27.22 -0.39 29.58
C GLY A 757 -26.77 -1.86 29.67
N SER A 758 -27.40 -2.76 28.93
CA SER A 758 -27.12 -4.19 29.01
C SER A 758 -27.46 -4.94 27.72
N LEU A 759 -26.89 -6.15 27.58
CA LEU A 759 -27.24 -7.07 26.50
C LEU A 759 -28.71 -7.51 26.57
N ALA A 760 -29.25 -7.67 27.78
CA ALA A 760 -30.65 -8.05 27.97
C ALA A 760 -31.60 -6.97 27.44
N ASP A 761 -31.29 -5.69 27.67
CA ASP A 761 -32.07 -4.58 27.10
C ASP A 761 -31.99 -4.56 25.58
N ALA A 762 -30.79 -4.80 25.01
CA ALA A 762 -30.63 -4.91 23.56
C ALA A 762 -31.43 -6.07 22.95
N GLN A 763 -31.46 -7.23 23.61
CA GLN A 763 -32.31 -8.35 23.19
C GLN A 763 -33.79 -8.02 23.31
N ALA A 764 -34.20 -7.32 24.37
CA ALA A 764 -35.58 -6.91 24.57
C ALA A 764 -36.05 -5.90 23.51
N VAL A 765 -35.19 -4.94 23.12
CA VAL A 765 -35.45 -4.00 22.03
C VAL A 765 -35.51 -4.72 20.69
N LEU A 766 -34.51 -5.57 20.38
CA LEU A 766 -34.47 -6.29 19.11
C LEU A 766 -35.71 -7.17 18.89
N ALA A 767 -36.24 -7.76 19.97
CA ALA A 767 -37.44 -8.60 19.92
C ALA A 767 -38.72 -7.84 19.54
N THR A 768 -38.74 -6.50 19.53
CA THR A 768 -39.93 -5.70 19.20
C THR A 768 -40.04 -5.34 17.72
N ILE A 769 -39.01 -5.64 16.92
CA ILE A 769 -38.96 -5.35 15.49
C ILE A 769 -38.86 -6.63 14.66
N ALA A 770 -39.35 -6.56 13.43
CA ALA A 770 -39.16 -7.57 12.40
C ALA A 770 -39.20 -6.91 11.02
N LYS A 771 -38.50 -7.49 10.05
CA LYS A 771 -38.48 -6.98 8.68
C LYS A 771 -39.89 -6.79 8.12
N GLY A 772 -40.11 -5.63 7.49
CA GLY A 772 -41.35 -5.26 6.82
C GLY A 772 -42.39 -4.59 7.73
N GLN A 773 -42.17 -4.54 9.05
CA GLN A 773 -43.03 -3.78 9.96
C GLN A 773 -42.86 -2.27 9.74
N THR A 774 -43.96 -1.54 9.91
CA THR A 774 -43.91 -0.10 10.12
C THR A 774 -44.00 0.18 11.61
N LYS A 775 -43.07 1.00 12.10
CA LYS A 775 -42.94 1.38 13.50
C LYS A 775 -42.90 2.89 13.62
N THR A 776 -43.25 3.39 14.79
CA THR A 776 -43.03 4.77 15.18
C THR A 776 -41.75 4.83 16.03
N ILE A 777 -40.84 5.73 15.65
CA ILE A 777 -39.58 5.95 16.35
C ILE A 777 -39.37 7.43 16.64
N SER A 778 -38.44 7.74 17.53
CA SER A 778 -37.91 9.10 17.68
C SER A 778 -36.40 9.09 17.46
N LEU A 779 -35.87 10.15 16.87
CA LEU A 779 -34.45 10.29 16.55
C LEU A 779 -33.86 11.49 17.28
N THR A 780 -32.65 11.33 17.80
CA THR A 780 -31.84 12.47 18.22
C THR A 780 -31.44 13.30 16.99
N ARG A 781 -30.90 14.51 17.21
CA ARG A 781 -30.34 15.31 16.11
C ARG A 781 -29.20 14.63 15.35
N ALA A 782 -28.46 13.74 16.02
CA ALA A 782 -27.43 12.91 15.41
C ALA A 782 -27.98 11.65 14.73
N SER A 783 -29.30 11.51 14.63
CA SER A 783 -30.00 10.36 14.05
C SER A 783 -29.72 9.03 14.75
N GLU A 784 -29.47 9.08 16.05
CA GLU A 784 -29.55 7.89 16.91
C GLU A 784 -31.00 7.69 17.38
N ILE A 785 -31.49 6.45 17.37
CA ILE A 785 -32.86 6.10 17.78
C ILE A 785 -32.98 6.27 19.30
N VAL A 786 -33.93 7.10 19.72
CA VAL A 786 -34.14 7.45 21.13
C VAL A 786 -34.59 6.22 21.91
N VAL A 787 -33.95 5.98 23.06
CA VAL A 787 -34.31 4.88 23.97
C VAL A 787 -35.10 5.47 25.15
N PRO A 788 -36.41 5.16 25.28
CA PRO A 788 -37.19 5.58 26.44
C PRO A 788 -36.85 4.75 27.69
N ALA A 789 -37.39 5.15 28.85
CA ALA A 789 -37.17 4.44 30.11
C ALA A 789 -37.61 2.96 30.08
N VAL A 790 -38.67 2.65 29.32
CA VAL A 790 -39.09 1.28 29.05
C VAL A 790 -38.56 0.89 27.67
N VAL A 791 -37.42 0.20 27.63
CA VAL A 791 -36.67 -0.05 26.38
C VAL A 791 -37.49 -0.75 25.28
N THR A 792 -38.46 -1.59 25.62
CA THR A 792 -39.34 -2.23 24.62
C THR A 792 -40.24 -1.25 23.86
N GLN A 793 -40.35 0.00 24.32
CA GLN A 793 -41.08 1.08 23.65
C GLN A 793 -40.21 1.89 22.67
N THR A 794 -38.97 1.47 22.38
CA THR A 794 -38.10 2.12 21.39
C THR A 794 -38.71 2.11 19.98
N PHE A 795 -39.42 1.04 19.60
CA PHE A 795 -40.10 0.88 18.32
C PHE A 795 -41.59 0.58 18.54
N GLN A 796 -42.46 1.58 18.39
CA GLN A 796 -43.89 1.50 18.73
C GLN A 796 -44.77 1.10 17.55
#